data_AF-A0AA38ICK3-F1
#
_entry.id   AF-A0AA38ICK3-F1
#
_cell.length_a   1.000
_cell.length_b   1.000
_cell.length_c   1.000
_cell.angle_alpha   90.00
_cell.angle_beta   90.00
_cell.angle_gamma   90.00
#
_symmetry.space_group_name_H-M   'P 1'
#
loop_
_entity.id
_entity.type
_entity.pdbx_description
1 polymer ?
#
loop_
_entity_poly.entity_id
_entity_poly.type
_entity_poly.pdbx_seq_one_letter_code
_entity_poly.pdbx_strand_id
1 'polypeptide(L)'
;MVHCAVFGCSNSQRKKEDANVHFFRFPKDQNLCQEWVSFCNRQDTVNAKTARICSVHFAAESLSKSMQHKLLEYSPKNRRRLKSDALPTERRPTSVSTTPSKKGSTQVGTILETPSPKKLQSPSKNSTLIKHCRKNIFGDDVRPLVECDENWEEKYKKVEGQLLQLQEKNKATEAENALLKQQVKQKNYDAKVSEAVSKIFTKSQIKALITGKRVKWTTNDISAAISLRSVSPKAYRYLRTQCHWPLPGLSTLRKWASSFIINTGLLHSVLYLMKEKAKTLSEMERLTVLSFDEMFIKDEICLDRSLEQVFGPHKTVQVMMCRGLFSSWKQPVYYNFDAPVNKDELLDVIKQLFECKYIVVAIVNDMGPSNMAFWKAMGIDKDHVSFVHPSDPEKLIFLFADVPHLLKLIRNHFLDKGFKLFDEMITKNCVESLLKISQSSELKIAHKINSYHLDVKGSQRQKVKPAAQLLSNTVSKAIEWCGDNKLIPDKNYKNTANFIKLVNDWFDIFNTNMKFSPRCNAFGIDFQEQVTTINKMTSTMENLRVIGKTNLLPFQNGKHSSVAIAINTNCEKDSAALLTRADDDDEEICLTESLFSSIINTQCIYNAPSNENEEGDIAKLEILDDSSEVRVQLPDSHLTLAAHKYVAGSVAHRFRLKYPGLGTPTENLTDTSKDDCDWIQFLSNGKLLMPCSDLLNTAKLLETLFLIFHGSDSLNKEPNIFKKLAEQVKENLPNSIQIPEEVLLCLINPLFLRQILNKFILVKYFQQPKYKFMANLEINLKCGHY
;
A
#
# COMPACT_ATOMS: atom_id res chain seq x y z
N MET A 1 46.70 -5.25 -21.23
CA MET A 1 46.21 -3.87 -21.03
C MET A 1 45.89 -3.28 -22.39
N VAL A 2 44.90 -2.37 -22.54
CA VAL A 2 44.54 -1.86 -23.88
C VAL A 2 45.36 -0.60 -24.22
N HIS A 3 46.02 -0.64 -25.38
CA HIS A 3 46.80 0.46 -25.97
C HIS A 3 46.30 0.70 -27.40
N CYS A 4 46.49 1.91 -27.94
CA CYS A 4 46.25 2.17 -29.36
C CYS A 4 47.28 1.41 -30.22
N ALA A 5 46.84 0.89 -31.37
CA ALA A 5 47.67 0.16 -32.32
C ALA A 5 48.34 1.07 -33.37
N VAL A 6 47.95 2.35 -33.46
CA VAL A 6 48.51 3.31 -34.42
C VAL A 6 49.89 3.77 -33.96
N PHE A 7 50.87 3.71 -34.85
CA PHE A 7 52.24 4.15 -34.62
C PHE A 7 52.29 5.62 -34.15
N GLY A 8 53.09 5.91 -33.12
CA GLY A 8 53.21 7.23 -32.50
C GLY A 8 52.10 7.61 -31.50
N CYS A 9 51.01 6.83 -31.39
CA CYS A 9 49.92 7.17 -30.47
C CYS A 9 50.21 6.75 -29.02
N SER A 10 50.22 7.72 -28.09
CA SER A 10 50.51 7.48 -26.66
C SER A 10 49.31 6.96 -25.84
N ASN A 11 48.11 6.97 -26.43
CA ASN A 11 46.85 6.68 -25.73
C ASN A 11 46.71 5.20 -25.32
N SER A 12 46.43 5.00 -24.04
CA SER A 12 46.20 3.71 -23.39
C SER A 12 45.04 3.79 -22.38
N GLN A 13 44.59 2.64 -21.88
CA GLN A 13 43.50 2.60 -20.90
C GLN A 13 43.84 3.29 -19.56
N ARG A 14 45.13 3.47 -19.23
CA ARG A 14 45.60 4.17 -18.02
C ARG A 14 46.07 5.61 -18.27
N LYS A 15 46.60 5.91 -19.45
CA LYS A 15 47.11 7.23 -19.85
C LYS A 15 46.41 7.66 -21.13
N LYS A 16 45.46 8.59 -21.03
CA LYS A 16 44.71 9.17 -22.14
C LYS A 16 44.94 10.68 -22.18
N GLU A 17 44.90 11.26 -23.36
CA GLU A 17 44.93 12.73 -23.55
C GLU A 17 43.59 13.39 -23.16
N ASP A 18 42.45 12.69 -23.34
CA ASP A 18 41.12 13.09 -22.88
C ASP A 18 40.39 11.89 -22.23
N ALA A 19 39.62 12.14 -21.18
CA ALA A 19 38.71 11.18 -20.56
C ALA A 19 37.76 10.51 -21.57
N ASN A 20 37.33 11.25 -22.61
CA ASN A 20 36.40 10.79 -23.65
C ASN A 20 37.02 9.86 -24.72
N VAL A 21 38.33 9.55 -24.67
CA VAL A 21 38.96 8.67 -25.66
C VAL A 21 38.44 7.23 -25.50
N HIS A 22 37.80 6.70 -26.55
CA HIS A 22 37.32 5.31 -26.63
C HIS A 22 38.28 4.44 -27.45
N PHE A 23 38.25 3.12 -27.27
CA PHE A 23 39.05 2.15 -28.02
C PHE A 23 38.15 1.19 -28.79
N PHE A 24 38.30 1.14 -30.11
CA PHE A 24 37.49 0.34 -31.01
C PHE A 24 38.23 -0.93 -31.45
N ARG A 25 37.47 -1.99 -31.74
CA ARG A 25 38.00 -3.25 -32.30
C ARG A 25 38.12 -3.12 -33.81
N PHE A 26 39.05 -3.85 -34.40
CA PHE A 26 39.12 -3.99 -35.85
C PHE A 26 37.81 -4.58 -36.39
N PRO A 27 37.37 -4.18 -37.60
CA PRO A 27 36.22 -4.76 -38.28
C PRO A 27 36.33 -6.27 -38.49
N LYS A 28 35.19 -6.93 -38.73
CA LYS A 28 35.15 -8.34 -39.17
C LYS A 28 35.33 -8.49 -40.68
N ASP A 29 35.02 -7.44 -41.44
CA ASP A 29 35.24 -7.40 -42.89
C ASP A 29 36.75 -7.42 -43.17
N GLN A 30 37.18 -8.31 -44.05
CA GLN A 30 38.58 -8.59 -44.32
C GLN A 30 39.25 -7.43 -45.07
N ASN A 31 38.53 -6.75 -45.97
CA ASN A 31 39.06 -5.61 -46.72
C ASN A 31 39.21 -4.39 -45.79
N LEU A 32 38.16 -4.03 -45.07
CA LEU A 32 38.18 -2.93 -44.12
C LEU A 32 39.19 -3.15 -42.99
N CYS A 33 39.41 -4.42 -42.57
CA CYS A 33 40.46 -4.76 -41.60
C CYS A 33 41.87 -4.58 -42.17
N GLN A 34 42.12 -4.87 -43.45
CA GLN A 34 43.43 -4.63 -44.09
C GLN A 34 43.75 -3.14 -44.18
N GLU A 35 42.76 -2.30 -44.52
CA GLU A 35 42.92 -0.84 -44.54
C GLU A 35 43.24 -0.27 -43.14
N TRP A 36 42.57 -0.75 -42.09
CA TRP A 36 42.91 -0.38 -40.71
C TRP A 36 44.32 -0.84 -40.29
N VAL A 37 44.80 -2.01 -40.76
CA VAL A 37 46.16 -2.50 -40.48
C VAL A 37 47.20 -1.64 -41.19
N SER A 38 46.97 -1.30 -42.46
CA SER A 38 47.79 -0.36 -43.23
C SER A 38 47.86 1.02 -42.55
N PHE A 39 46.74 1.53 -42.05
CA PHE A 39 46.69 2.80 -41.32
C PHE A 39 47.53 2.79 -40.03
N CYS A 40 47.62 1.66 -39.32
CA CYS A 40 48.42 1.58 -38.09
C CYS A 40 49.93 1.82 -38.31
N ASN A 41 50.45 1.56 -39.52
CA ASN A 41 51.80 1.91 -39.96
C ASN A 41 52.93 1.47 -38.99
N ARG A 42 52.81 0.26 -38.45
CA ARG A 42 53.80 -0.38 -37.59
C ARG A 42 54.67 -1.34 -38.40
N GLN A 43 55.95 -1.44 -38.04
CA GLN A 43 56.88 -2.41 -38.62
C GLN A 43 56.63 -3.84 -38.14
N ASP A 44 55.94 -4.01 -37.01
CA ASP A 44 55.56 -5.31 -36.44
C ASP A 44 54.11 -5.72 -36.77
N THR A 45 53.87 -7.03 -36.90
CA THR A 45 52.58 -7.60 -37.35
C THR A 45 51.43 -7.30 -36.38
N VAL A 46 50.48 -6.46 -36.80
CA VAL A 46 49.33 -6.05 -35.98
C VAL A 46 48.30 -7.18 -35.87
N ASN A 47 48.13 -7.75 -34.66
CA ASN A 47 47.12 -8.77 -34.41
C ASN A 47 45.70 -8.17 -34.28
N ALA A 48 44.93 -8.19 -35.37
CA ALA A 48 43.58 -7.62 -35.45
C ALA A 48 42.58 -8.13 -34.36
N LYS A 49 42.77 -9.35 -33.82
CA LYS A 49 41.89 -9.90 -32.77
C LYS A 49 42.02 -9.12 -31.46
N THR A 50 43.24 -8.75 -31.07
CA THR A 50 43.55 -8.09 -29.80
C THR A 50 43.79 -6.59 -29.92
N ALA A 51 44.34 -6.12 -31.04
CA ALA A 51 44.64 -4.71 -31.33
C ALA A 51 43.39 -3.82 -31.31
N ARG A 52 43.57 -2.55 -30.92
CA ARG A 52 42.50 -1.54 -30.87
C ARG A 52 43.00 -0.20 -31.40
N ILE A 53 42.15 0.55 -32.10
CA ILE A 53 42.44 1.94 -32.49
C ILE A 53 41.60 2.87 -31.61
N CYS A 54 42.18 3.96 -31.12
CA CYS A 54 41.46 4.91 -30.29
C CYS A 54 40.68 5.95 -31.13
N SER A 55 39.65 6.55 -30.52
CA SER A 55 38.68 7.42 -31.21
C SER A 55 39.26 8.68 -31.84
N VAL A 56 40.48 9.10 -31.47
CA VAL A 56 41.13 10.30 -32.02
C VAL A 56 41.63 10.13 -33.47
N HIS A 57 41.61 8.91 -34.00
CA HIS A 57 42.02 8.61 -35.38
C HIS A 57 40.84 8.55 -36.36
N PHE A 58 39.61 8.73 -35.90
CA PHE A 58 38.40 8.69 -36.72
C PHE A 58 37.75 10.07 -36.74
N ALA A 59 37.37 10.55 -37.93
CA ALA A 59 36.60 11.78 -38.07
C ALA A 59 35.30 11.72 -37.24
N ALA A 60 34.87 12.85 -36.68
CA ALA A 60 33.71 12.91 -35.79
C ALA A 60 32.42 12.36 -36.42
N GLU A 61 32.28 12.49 -37.74
CA GLU A 61 31.15 12.01 -38.55
C GLU A 61 31.12 10.48 -38.72
N SER A 62 32.23 9.80 -38.49
CA SER A 62 32.31 8.33 -38.46
C SER A 62 31.75 7.72 -37.17
N LEU A 63 31.43 8.55 -36.16
CA LEU A 63 30.84 8.13 -34.90
C LEU A 63 29.31 8.24 -34.95
N SER A 64 28.65 7.08 -35.01
CA SER A 64 27.19 6.99 -34.97
C SER A 64 26.62 7.31 -33.57
N LYS A 65 25.58 8.16 -33.54
CA LYS A 65 24.60 8.27 -32.45
C LYS A 65 23.44 7.30 -32.76
N SER A 66 22.89 6.59 -31.78
CA SER A 66 21.69 5.78 -32.01
C SER A 66 20.48 6.69 -32.33
N MET A 67 19.51 6.17 -33.08
CA MET A 67 18.27 6.89 -33.39
C MET A 67 17.54 7.32 -32.10
N GLN A 68 17.53 6.45 -31.10
CA GLN A 68 17.00 6.71 -29.76
C GLN A 68 17.69 7.89 -29.05
N HIS A 69 18.99 8.10 -29.22
CA HIS A 69 19.70 9.27 -28.67
C HIS A 69 19.48 10.55 -29.48
N LYS A 70 19.15 10.45 -30.78
CA LYS A 70 18.76 11.62 -31.59
C LYS A 70 17.37 12.13 -31.19
N LEU A 71 16.43 11.23 -30.91
CA LEU A 71 15.05 11.53 -30.52
C LEU A 71 14.88 12.05 -29.08
N LEU A 72 15.86 11.83 -28.20
CA LEU A 72 15.77 12.15 -26.77
C LEU A 72 16.77 13.24 -26.32
N GLU A 73 17.51 13.84 -27.25
CA GLU A 73 18.60 14.81 -27.01
C GLU A 73 19.66 14.39 -25.97
N TYR A 74 19.70 13.11 -25.62
CA TYR A 74 20.48 12.55 -24.51
C TYR A 74 21.55 11.58 -25.01
N SER A 75 22.81 11.81 -24.64
CA SER A 75 23.95 11.03 -25.11
C SER A 75 24.90 10.63 -23.96
N PRO A 76 24.74 9.44 -23.36
CA PRO A 76 25.55 9.00 -22.22
C PRO A 76 27.03 8.77 -22.62
N LYS A 77 27.95 9.23 -21.76
CA LYS A 77 29.41 9.34 -22.02
C LYS A 77 30.13 8.05 -22.46
N ASN A 78 29.53 6.87 -22.32
CA ASN A 78 30.19 5.56 -22.50
C ASN A 78 29.64 4.70 -23.67
N ARG A 79 28.85 5.24 -24.62
CA ARG A 79 28.27 4.44 -25.73
C ARG A 79 28.26 5.12 -27.11
N ARG A 80 29.39 5.68 -27.57
CA ARG A 80 29.58 6.01 -29.01
C ARG A 80 29.99 4.74 -29.78
N ARG A 81 29.43 4.52 -30.98
CA ARG A 81 29.76 3.40 -31.87
C ARG A 81 30.29 3.95 -33.20
N LEU A 82 31.35 3.37 -33.77
CA LEU A 82 31.69 3.63 -35.17
C LEU A 82 30.57 3.13 -36.10
N LYS A 83 30.41 3.78 -37.26
CA LYS A 83 29.67 3.23 -38.39
C LYS A 83 30.36 1.97 -38.93
N SER A 84 29.65 1.16 -39.72
CA SER A 84 30.15 -0.11 -40.27
C SER A 84 31.23 0.04 -41.35
N ASP A 85 31.26 1.19 -42.00
CA ASP A 85 32.13 1.65 -43.09
C ASP A 85 33.27 2.58 -42.62
N ALA A 86 33.39 2.81 -41.30
CA ALA A 86 34.29 3.82 -40.77
C ALA A 86 35.78 3.48 -40.95
N LEU A 87 36.51 4.39 -41.60
CA LEU A 87 37.96 4.31 -41.76
C LEU A 87 38.69 5.28 -40.83
N PRO A 88 39.84 4.89 -40.22
CA PRO A 88 40.69 5.83 -39.52
C PRO A 88 41.37 6.73 -40.56
N THR A 89 41.30 8.04 -40.35
CA THR A 89 41.71 9.07 -41.32
C THR A 89 42.64 10.11 -40.69
N GLU A 90 42.54 10.36 -39.38
CA GLU A 90 43.35 11.38 -38.69
C GLU A 90 44.67 10.80 -38.14
N ARG A 91 45.81 11.21 -38.71
CA ARG A 91 47.14 11.03 -38.11
C ARG A 91 47.59 12.34 -37.46
N ARG A 92 47.50 12.44 -36.13
CA ARG A 92 48.02 13.58 -35.37
C ARG A 92 49.49 13.34 -34.98
N PRO A 93 50.43 14.23 -35.35
CA PRO A 93 51.81 14.15 -34.86
C PRO A 93 51.90 14.58 -33.39
N THR A 94 52.82 13.99 -32.64
CA THR A 94 53.07 14.32 -31.23
C THR A 94 53.71 15.70 -31.06
N SER A 95 53.15 16.51 -30.17
CA SER A 95 53.84 17.69 -29.62
C SER A 95 55.01 17.24 -28.73
N VAL A 96 56.23 17.59 -29.10
CA VAL A 96 57.45 17.35 -28.31
C VAL A 96 57.95 18.68 -27.74
N SER A 97 58.14 18.75 -26.42
CA SER A 97 58.84 19.85 -25.76
C SER A 97 59.82 19.34 -24.69
N THR A 98 61.06 19.11 -25.14
CA THR A 98 62.34 19.41 -24.47
C THR A 98 62.66 18.94 -23.02
N THR A 99 63.51 17.89 -22.97
CA THR A 99 64.80 17.80 -22.20
C THR A 99 64.79 17.84 -20.64
N PRO A 100 65.93 17.59 -19.94
CA PRO A 100 66.43 16.23 -19.71
C PRO A 100 66.71 15.90 -18.22
N SER A 101 66.26 14.74 -17.72
CA SER A 101 66.49 14.34 -16.32
C SER A 101 67.69 13.40 -16.13
N LYS A 102 68.84 13.97 -15.76
CA LYS A 102 69.83 13.27 -14.91
C LYS A 102 69.42 13.47 -13.43
N LYS A 103 69.61 12.48 -12.56
CA LYS A 103 69.48 12.66 -11.10
C LYS A 103 70.57 11.92 -10.33
N GLY A 104 71.26 12.66 -9.47
CA GLY A 104 72.11 12.18 -8.39
C GLY A 104 72.12 13.23 -7.25
N SER A 105 72.32 12.74 -6.01
CA SER A 105 72.76 13.46 -4.79
C SER A 105 72.11 14.79 -4.34
N THR A 106 71.21 14.67 -3.34
CA THR A 106 71.31 15.16 -1.92
C THR A 106 72.08 16.45 -1.52
N GLN A 107 71.50 17.16 -0.52
CA GLN A 107 72.04 18.09 0.55
C GLN A 107 71.43 19.52 0.54
N VAL A 108 71.27 20.33 1.63
CA VAL A 108 71.33 20.20 3.13
C VAL A 108 70.65 21.46 3.79
N GLY A 109 70.24 21.41 5.08
CA GLY A 109 69.80 22.54 5.94
C GLY A 109 68.48 22.25 6.72
N THR A 110 68.35 21.81 7.99
CA THR A 110 68.98 22.11 9.32
C THR A 110 68.48 23.48 9.88
N ILE A 111 67.94 23.67 11.12
CA ILE A 111 68.43 23.44 12.52
C ILE A 111 67.27 23.47 13.60
N LEU A 112 67.33 22.59 14.64
CA LEU A 112 66.77 22.61 16.05
C LEU A 112 65.26 22.91 16.36
N GLU A 113 64.62 22.50 17.49
CA GLU A 113 65.05 22.17 18.88
C GLU A 113 64.46 20.86 19.50
N THR A 114 64.82 20.54 20.76
CA THR A 114 64.41 19.34 21.58
C THR A 114 64.12 19.73 23.05
N PRO A 115 63.40 18.92 23.87
CA PRO A 115 64.11 18.06 24.86
C PRO A 115 63.42 16.72 25.26
N SER A 116 64.13 15.91 26.07
CA SER A 116 63.81 14.52 26.52
C SER A 116 63.32 14.41 27.98
N PRO A 117 62.94 13.21 28.51
CA PRO A 117 63.89 12.38 29.32
C PRO A 117 63.72 10.82 29.18
N LYS A 118 64.79 9.97 29.16
CA LYS A 118 65.52 9.22 30.26
C LYS A 118 64.69 8.15 31.03
N LYS A 119 65.19 7.01 31.59
CA LYS A 119 66.45 6.18 31.54
C LYS A 119 66.29 4.91 32.46
N LEU A 120 67.10 3.84 32.24
CA LEU A 120 67.88 2.94 33.18
C LEU A 120 68.08 1.55 32.50
N GLN A 121 69.27 0.96 32.25
CA GLN A 121 70.44 0.53 33.07
C GLN A 121 70.14 -0.68 33.99
N SER A 122 70.92 -1.78 34.04
CA SER A 122 72.39 -1.95 34.30
C SER A 122 72.81 -3.44 33.99
N PRO A 123 73.97 -4.04 34.42
CA PRO A 123 75.33 -3.58 34.84
C PRO A 123 76.49 -4.17 33.93
N SER A 124 77.70 -3.59 33.80
CA SER A 124 78.92 -3.67 34.67
C SER A 124 79.51 -5.09 34.85
N LYS A 125 80.81 -5.42 34.67
CA LYS A 125 82.09 -4.66 34.82
C LYS A 125 83.32 -5.39 34.20
N ASN A 126 84.39 -4.61 33.90
CA ASN A 126 85.84 -4.95 33.96
C ASN A 126 86.45 -6.03 33.00
N SER A 127 87.71 -5.93 32.54
CA SER A 127 88.74 -4.87 32.67
C SER A 127 89.77 -4.86 31.52
N THR A 128 90.45 -3.71 31.41
CA THR A 128 91.64 -3.34 30.63
C THR A 128 92.84 -4.31 30.75
N LEU A 129 93.87 -4.09 29.90
CA LEU A 129 95.09 -4.89 29.63
C LEU A 129 94.84 -5.95 28.53
N ILE A 130 95.63 -6.10 27.46
CA ILE A 130 97.05 -5.76 27.24
C ILE A 130 97.24 -5.05 25.88
N LYS A 131 97.90 -3.88 25.89
CA LYS A 131 98.47 -3.23 24.68
C LYS A 131 99.98 -3.05 24.85
N HIS A 132 100.69 -4.17 25.10
CA HIS A 132 102.13 -4.21 25.23
C HIS A 132 102.70 -5.62 24.93
N CYS A 133 104.02 -5.70 24.73
CA CYS A 133 104.80 -6.94 24.59
C CYS A 133 104.58 -7.77 23.32
N ARG A 134 104.98 -7.21 22.17
CA ARG A 134 105.64 -8.00 21.12
C ARG A 134 107.16 -7.83 21.25
N LYS A 135 107.76 -8.51 22.25
CA LYS A 135 109.21 -8.80 22.42
C LYS A 135 109.47 -9.34 23.83
N ASN A 136 109.76 -10.63 23.98
CA ASN A 136 111.14 -11.12 24.20
C ASN A 136 111.19 -12.57 24.72
N ILE A 137 112.26 -13.26 24.32
CA ILE A 137 112.93 -14.39 24.98
C ILE A 137 112.25 -15.78 24.86
N PHE A 138 113.09 -16.76 24.53
CA PHE A 138 112.84 -18.21 24.49
C PHE A 138 112.51 -18.76 25.88
N GLY A 139 111.72 -19.83 25.92
CA GLY A 139 111.50 -20.67 27.10
C GLY A 139 110.70 -21.91 26.69
N ASP A 140 111.28 -23.09 26.88
CA ASP A 140 110.83 -24.34 26.27
C ASP A 140 109.54 -24.94 26.89
N ASP A 141 108.96 -25.87 26.14
CA ASP A 141 108.07 -26.95 26.58
C ASP A 141 106.83 -26.61 27.43
N VAL A 142 105.74 -26.22 26.74
CA VAL A 142 104.41 -26.78 27.02
C VAL A 142 103.75 -27.22 25.71
N ARG A 143 103.60 -28.54 25.50
CA ARG A 143 102.81 -29.10 24.41
C ARG A 143 101.31 -28.80 24.61
N PRO A 144 100.60 -28.24 23.61
CA PRO A 144 99.17 -28.40 23.50
C PRO A 144 98.89 -29.61 22.59
N LEU A 145 98.24 -30.64 23.13
CA LEU A 145 97.51 -31.61 22.32
C LEU A 145 96.30 -30.90 21.69
N VAL A 146 96.51 -30.32 20.51
CA VAL A 146 95.44 -29.95 19.60
C VAL A 146 95.82 -30.51 18.24
N GLU A 147 95.23 -31.65 17.88
CA GLU A 147 95.06 -31.96 16.47
C GLU A 147 94.19 -30.84 15.89
N CYS A 148 94.82 -29.91 15.17
CA CYS A 148 94.10 -28.98 14.33
C CYS A 148 93.43 -29.81 13.24
N ASP A 149 92.18 -30.21 13.48
CA ASP A 149 91.27 -30.73 12.47
C ASP A 149 91.19 -29.67 11.35
N GLU A 150 91.99 -29.84 10.30
CA GLU A 150 92.18 -28.86 9.20
C GLU A 150 90.85 -28.56 8.47
N ASN A 151 89.81 -29.35 8.76
CA ASN A 151 88.45 -29.24 8.25
C ASN A 151 87.51 -28.39 9.16
N TRP A 152 87.99 -27.82 10.28
CA TRP A 152 87.13 -27.08 11.21
C TRP A 152 86.48 -25.85 10.58
N GLU A 153 87.17 -25.14 9.67
CA GLU A 153 86.62 -23.98 8.97
C GLU A 153 85.49 -24.36 7.98
N GLU A 154 85.61 -25.48 7.29
CA GLU A 154 84.56 -25.98 6.39
C GLU A 154 83.35 -26.46 7.20
N LYS A 155 83.58 -27.16 8.32
CA LYS A 155 82.53 -27.53 9.27
C LYS A 155 81.82 -26.28 9.82
N TYR A 156 82.57 -25.23 10.19
CA TYR A 156 82.02 -23.97 10.66
C TYR A 156 81.16 -23.28 9.59
N LYS A 157 81.68 -23.09 8.36
CA LYS A 157 80.94 -22.51 7.22
C LYS A 157 79.67 -23.32 6.88
N LYS A 158 79.72 -24.66 6.98
CA LYS A 158 78.58 -25.54 6.75
C LYS A 158 77.50 -25.37 7.82
N VAL A 159 77.88 -25.29 9.09
CA VAL A 159 76.95 -25.04 10.21
C VAL A 159 76.38 -23.62 10.16
N GLU A 160 77.20 -22.62 9.81
CA GLU A 160 76.76 -21.24 9.61
C GLU A 160 75.74 -21.11 8.47
N GLY A 161 75.98 -21.78 7.33
CA GLY A 161 75.02 -21.86 6.23
C GLY A 161 73.70 -22.57 6.60
N GLN A 162 73.78 -23.64 7.41
CA GLN A 162 72.59 -24.32 7.95
C GLN A 162 71.81 -23.43 8.93
N LEU A 163 72.52 -22.67 9.78
CA LEU A 163 71.93 -21.72 10.72
C LEU A 163 71.19 -20.60 9.98
N LEU A 164 71.78 -20.07 8.90
CA LEU A 164 71.16 -19.07 8.03
C LEU A 164 69.86 -19.60 7.38
N GLN A 165 69.89 -20.81 6.81
CA GLN A 165 68.70 -21.46 6.25
C GLN A 165 67.60 -21.72 7.30
N LEU A 166 67.97 -22.08 8.52
CA LEU A 166 67.04 -22.26 9.64
C LEU A 166 66.42 -20.92 10.08
N GLN A 167 67.21 -19.84 10.14
CA GLN A 167 66.72 -18.50 10.43
C GLN A 167 65.74 -17.98 9.37
N GLU A 168 65.99 -18.25 8.08
CA GLU A 168 65.06 -17.92 6.99
C GLU A 168 63.75 -18.71 7.10
N LYS A 169 63.82 -20.02 7.36
CA LYS A 169 62.64 -20.88 7.57
C LYS A 169 61.82 -20.46 8.79
N ASN A 170 62.46 -20.09 9.90
CA ASN A 170 61.75 -19.57 11.08
C ASN A 170 61.02 -18.26 10.75
N LYS A 171 61.67 -17.29 10.10
CA LYS A 171 61.03 -16.03 9.68
C LYS A 171 59.84 -16.26 8.75
N ALA A 172 59.94 -17.20 7.81
CA ALA A 172 58.82 -17.57 6.93
C ALA A 172 57.65 -18.19 7.73
N THR A 173 57.96 -19.10 8.67
CA THR A 173 56.98 -19.78 9.53
C THR A 173 56.30 -18.81 10.50
N GLU A 174 57.03 -17.81 11.03
CA GLU A 174 56.48 -16.74 11.86
C GLU A 174 55.52 -15.83 11.07
N ALA A 175 55.86 -15.49 9.83
CA ALA A 175 54.99 -14.72 8.94
C ALA A 175 53.69 -15.48 8.59
N GLU A 176 53.78 -16.78 8.32
CA GLU A 176 52.60 -17.62 8.10
C GLU A 176 51.72 -17.73 9.35
N ASN A 177 52.32 -17.94 10.53
CA ASN A 177 51.60 -17.97 11.80
C ASN A 177 50.91 -16.62 12.13
N ALA A 178 51.53 -15.49 11.78
CA ALA A 178 50.91 -14.18 11.93
C ALA A 178 49.67 -14.03 11.02
N LEU A 179 49.76 -14.48 9.76
CA LEU A 179 48.65 -14.50 8.82
C LEU A 179 47.50 -15.41 9.29
N LEU A 180 47.81 -16.61 9.77
CA LEU A 180 46.82 -17.55 10.31
C LEU A 180 46.11 -16.98 11.56
N LYS A 181 46.85 -16.35 12.48
CA LYS A 181 46.27 -15.66 13.65
C LYS A 181 45.30 -14.54 13.23
N GLN A 182 45.65 -13.77 12.19
CA GLN A 182 44.77 -12.74 11.63
C GLN A 182 43.49 -13.34 11.02
N GLN A 183 43.60 -14.45 10.28
CA GLN A 183 42.44 -15.16 9.70
C GLN A 183 41.50 -15.73 10.77
N VAL A 184 42.04 -16.32 11.85
CA VAL A 184 41.22 -16.82 12.98
C VAL A 184 40.50 -15.66 13.68
N LYS A 185 41.19 -14.53 13.91
CA LYS A 185 40.59 -13.33 14.50
C LYS A 185 39.45 -12.77 13.63
N GLN A 186 39.62 -12.77 12.30
CA GLN A 186 38.57 -12.38 11.36
C GLN A 186 37.37 -13.34 11.41
N LYS A 187 37.60 -14.66 11.35
CA LYS A 187 36.52 -15.66 11.43
C LYS A 187 35.71 -15.54 12.73
N ASN A 188 36.36 -15.27 13.86
CA ASN A 188 35.69 -15.08 15.15
C ASN A 188 34.87 -13.77 15.19
N TYR A 189 35.31 -12.72 14.50
CA TYR A 189 34.53 -11.49 14.34
C TYR A 189 33.31 -11.73 13.43
N ASP A 190 33.51 -12.36 12.28
CA ASP A 190 32.46 -12.71 11.32
C ASP A 190 31.37 -13.60 11.97
N ALA A 191 31.78 -14.54 12.84
CA ALA A 191 30.86 -15.39 13.61
C ALA A 191 29.99 -14.57 14.58
N LYS A 192 30.59 -13.65 15.37
CA LYS A 192 29.84 -12.78 16.29
C LYS A 192 28.86 -11.86 15.55
N VAL A 193 29.26 -11.31 14.41
CA VAL A 193 28.36 -10.50 13.56
C VAL A 193 27.24 -11.37 12.98
N SER A 194 27.55 -12.58 12.51
CA SER A 194 26.55 -13.53 12.02
C SER A 194 25.50 -13.89 13.08
N GLU A 195 25.92 -14.04 14.34
CA GLU A 195 25.03 -14.36 15.46
C GLU A 195 24.11 -13.17 15.79
N ALA A 196 24.66 -11.97 15.95
CA ALA A 196 23.88 -10.76 16.25
C ALA A 196 22.82 -10.43 15.18
N VAL A 197 23.14 -10.71 13.90
CA VAL A 197 22.31 -10.33 12.74
C VAL A 197 21.37 -11.49 12.30
N SER A 198 21.52 -12.68 12.87
CA SER A 198 20.74 -13.90 12.58
C SER A 198 19.22 -13.77 12.73
N LYS A 199 18.76 -12.89 13.63
CA LYS A 199 17.33 -12.66 13.89
C LYS A 199 16.63 -11.84 12.80
N ILE A 200 17.40 -11.12 11.98
CA ILE A 200 16.87 -10.17 10.97
C ILE A 200 17.09 -10.70 9.54
N PHE A 201 18.22 -11.36 9.30
CA PHE A 201 18.62 -11.79 7.96
C PHE A 201 18.84 -13.30 7.86
N THR A 202 18.55 -13.86 6.69
CA THR A 202 18.76 -15.29 6.42
C THR A 202 20.26 -15.62 6.30
N LYS A 203 20.59 -16.92 6.41
CA LYS A 203 21.97 -17.42 6.21
C LYS A 203 22.58 -16.97 4.87
N SER A 204 21.78 -16.91 3.79
CA SER A 204 22.20 -16.41 2.47
C SER A 204 22.51 -14.92 2.48
N GLN A 205 21.67 -14.13 3.14
CA GLN A 205 21.80 -12.68 3.26
C GLN A 205 23.01 -12.30 4.11
N ILE A 206 23.23 -12.99 5.23
CA ILE A 206 24.41 -12.82 6.09
C ILE A 206 25.69 -13.18 5.32
N LYS A 207 25.68 -14.29 4.56
CA LYS A 207 26.79 -14.65 3.67
C LYS A 207 27.07 -13.57 2.62
N ALA A 208 26.04 -12.92 2.07
CA ALA A 208 26.21 -11.81 1.13
C ALA A 208 26.81 -10.57 1.81
N LEU A 209 26.40 -10.25 3.04
CA LEU A 209 26.96 -9.17 3.85
C LEU A 209 28.44 -9.41 4.18
N ILE A 210 28.78 -10.55 4.78
CA ILE A 210 30.15 -10.87 5.23
C ILE A 210 31.12 -10.96 4.04
N THR A 211 30.72 -11.62 2.94
CA THR A 211 31.65 -11.86 1.83
C THR A 211 31.72 -10.73 0.80
N GLY A 212 30.73 -9.82 0.77
CA GLY A 212 30.56 -8.81 -0.28
C GLY A 212 30.37 -9.37 -1.70
N LYS A 213 30.24 -10.70 -1.85
CA LYS A 213 30.22 -11.43 -3.13
C LYS A 213 28.80 -11.83 -3.51
N ARG A 214 28.60 -12.17 -4.79
CA ARG A 214 27.32 -12.68 -5.29
C ARG A 214 27.01 -14.02 -4.64
N VAL A 215 25.85 -14.13 -4.00
CA VAL A 215 25.32 -15.37 -3.40
C VAL A 215 24.22 -15.96 -4.28
N LYS A 216 24.11 -17.30 -4.29
CA LYS A 216 22.95 -18.01 -4.85
C LYS A 216 21.82 -17.96 -3.82
N TRP A 217 20.79 -17.16 -4.10
CA TRP A 217 19.60 -17.05 -3.26
C TRP A 217 18.81 -18.35 -3.19
N THR A 218 18.23 -18.66 -2.03
CA THR A 218 17.30 -19.78 -1.85
C THR A 218 15.89 -19.40 -2.33
N THR A 219 15.02 -20.40 -2.47
CA THR A 219 13.58 -20.19 -2.75
C THR A 219 12.92 -19.30 -1.70
N ASN A 220 13.24 -19.49 -0.42
CA ASN A 220 12.70 -18.67 0.68
C ASN A 220 13.20 -17.22 0.62
N ASP A 221 14.48 -17.00 0.30
CA ASP A 221 15.03 -15.64 0.10
C ASP A 221 14.33 -14.91 -1.06
N ILE A 222 14.07 -15.63 -2.16
CA ILE A 222 13.38 -15.10 -3.33
C ILE A 222 11.90 -14.82 -3.02
N SER A 223 11.19 -15.74 -2.36
CA SER A 223 9.80 -15.54 -1.94
C SER A 223 9.64 -14.30 -1.07
N ALA A 224 10.44 -14.20 0.01
CA ALA A 224 10.43 -13.05 0.90
C ALA A 224 10.77 -11.74 0.16
N ALA A 225 11.71 -11.78 -0.79
CA ALA A 225 12.05 -10.62 -1.61
C ALA A 225 10.95 -10.24 -2.64
N ILE A 226 10.21 -11.20 -3.18
CA ILE A 226 9.03 -10.95 -4.02
C ILE A 226 7.93 -10.30 -3.19
N SER A 227 7.64 -10.82 -1.99
CA SER A 227 6.65 -10.24 -1.06
C SER A 227 7.03 -8.83 -0.61
N LEU A 228 8.29 -8.58 -0.26
CA LEU A 228 8.76 -7.22 0.07
C LEU A 228 8.64 -6.27 -1.14
N ARG A 229 8.87 -6.77 -2.35
CA ARG A 229 8.71 -6.00 -3.59
C ARG A 229 7.24 -5.74 -3.93
N SER A 230 6.32 -6.67 -3.69
CA SER A 230 4.89 -6.48 -3.98
C SER A 230 4.26 -5.45 -3.05
N VAL A 231 4.66 -5.41 -1.77
CA VAL A 231 4.25 -4.35 -0.82
C VAL A 231 4.69 -2.96 -1.30
N SER A 232 5.95 -2.79 -1.72
CA SER A 232 6.39 -1.52 -2.33
C SER A 232 7.63 -1.67 -3.21
N PRO A 233 7.50 -1.55 -4.55
CA PRO A 233 8.64 -1.53 -5.45
C PRO A 233 9.59 -0.34 -5.23
N LYS A 234 9.11 0.76 -4.62
CA LYS A 234 9.91 1.94 -4.27
C LYS A 234 10.75 1.65 -3.01
N ALA A 235 10.14 1.10 -1.95
CA ALA A 235 10.84 0.73 -0.72
C ALA A 235 11.89 -0.37 -0.98
N TYR A 236 11.54 -1.42 -1.74
CA TYR A 236 12.48 -2.48 -2.13
C TYR A 236 13.72 -1.92 -2.85
N ARG A 237 13.52 -0.95 -3.77
CA ARG A 237 14.63 -0.26 -4.44
C ARG A 237 15.46 0.54 -3.44
N TYR A 238 14.84 1.36 -2.60
CA TYR A 238 15.52 2.18 -1.60
C TYR A 238 16.37 1.34 -0.64
N LEU A 239 15.80 0.30 -0.01
CA LEU A 239 16.51 -0.61 0.90
C LEU A 239 17.72 -1.25 0.21
N ARG A 240 17.56 -1.69 -1.04
CA ARG A 240 18.63 -2.35 -1.79
C ARG A 240 19.72 -1.40 -2.30
N THR A 241 19.37 -0.19 -2.75
CA THR A 241 20.33 0.71 -3.43
C THR A 241 20.90 1.81 -2.53
N GLN A 242 20.13 2.29 -1.55
CA GLN A 242 20.54 3.36 -0.63
C GLN A 242 20.96 2.78 0.72
N CYS A 243 20.17 1.86 1.30
CA CYS A 243 20.52 1.20 2.57
C CYS A 243 21.44 -0.02 2.37
N HIS A 244 21.78 -0.39 1.14
CA HIS A 244 22.62 -1.53 0.77
C HIS A 244 22.21 -2.88 1.39
N TRP A 245 20.92 -3.09 1.64
CA TRP A 245 20.42 -4.37 2.16
C TRP A 245 20.72 -5.53 1.18
N PRO A 246 21.03 -6.73 1.69
CA PRO A 246 21.41 -7.92 0.91
C PRO A 246 20.19 -8.53 0.20
N LEU A 247 19.63 -7.81 -0.77
CA LEU A 247 18.40 -8.17 -1.47
C LEU A 247 18.68 -8.59 -2.94
N PRO A 248 17.97 -9.61 -3.47
CA PRO A 248 18.08 -10.04 -4.86
C PRO A 248 17.95 -8.90 -5.88
N GLY A 249 18.65 -9.02 -7.01
CA GLY A 249 18.53 -8.07 -8.11
C GLY A 249 17.13 -8.11 -8.73
N LEU A 250 16.63 -6.96 -9.22
CA LEU A 250 15.32 -6.91 -9.90
C LEU A 250 15.24 -7.82 -11.13
N SER A 251 16.36 -8.04 -11.83
CA SER A 251 16.47 -9.01 -12.92
C SER A 251 16.36 -10.46 -12.43
N THR A 252 16.92 -10.78 -11.25
CA THR A 252 16.75 -12.07 -10.59
C THR A 252 15.28 -12.29 -10.24
N LEU A 253 14.63 -11.33 -9.57
CA LEU A 253 13.22 -11.45 -9.21
C LEU A 253 12.31 -11.62 -10.44
N ARG A 254 12.56 -10.88 -11.54
CA ARG A 254 11.82 -11.07 -12.81
C ARG A 254 12.02 -12.47 -13.40
N LYS A 255 13.24 -13.00 -13.41
CA LYS A 255 13.53 -14.35 -13.93
C LYS A 255 12.87 -15.46 -13.09
N TRP A 256 12.72 -15.25 -11.78
CA TRP A 256 11.97 -16.17 -10.93
C TRP A 256 10.45 -16.02 -11.14
N ALA A 257 9.93 -14.80 -11.23
CA ALA A 257 8.51 -14.55 -11.51
C ALA A 257 8.08 -15.13 -12.88
N SER A 258 8.93 -15.05 -13.90
CA SER A 258 8.66 -15.63 -15.23
C SER A 258 8.67 -17.16 -15.29
N SER A 259 8.89 -17.87 -14.18
CA SER A 259 8.65 -19.32 -14.10
C SER A 259 7.21 -19.66 -13.74
N PHE A 260 6.41 -18.69 -13.30
CA PHE A 260 5.01 -18.84 -12.98
C PHE A 260 4.17 -18.33 -14.16
N ILE A 261 3.73 -19.26 -15.01
CA ILE A 261 2.86 -18.97 -16.16
C ILE A 261 1.41 -18.93 -15.68
N ILE A 262 0.66 -17.95 -16.17
CA ILE A 262 -0.77 -17.75 -15.90
C ILE A 262 -1.46 -17.72 -17.26
N ASN A 263 -2.32 -18.70 -17.51
CA ASN A 263 -3.11 -18.83 -18.73
C ASN A 263 -4.58 -18.50 -18.44
N THR A 264 -5.32 -18.05 -19.45
CA THR A 264 -6.77 -17.82 -19.38
C THR A 264 -7.54 -19.11 -19.10
N GLY A 265 -8.74 -18.96 -18.57
CA GLY A 265 -9.58 -20.04 -18.07
C GLY A 265 -9.24 -20.36 -16.60
N LEU A 266 -9.18 -21.66 -16.29
CA LEU A 266 -9.01 -22.16 -14.94
C LEU A 266 -7.56 -22.06 -14.42
N LEU A 267 -7.39 -21.47 -13.24
CA LEU A 267 -6.08 -21.22 -12.63
C LEU A 267 -5.56 -22.45 -11.89
N HIS A 268 -5.20 -23.51 -12.61
CA HIS A 268 -4.67 -24.77 -12.05
C HIS A 268 -3.52 -24.57 -11.05
N SER A 269 -2.62 -23.61 -11.31
CA SER A 269 -1.51 -23.28 -10.40
C SER A 269 -1.99 -22.74 -9.04
N VAL A 270 -3.13 -22.04 -9.00
CA VAL A 270 -3.75 -21.56 -7.76
C VAL A 270 -4.54 -22.68 -7.09
N LEU A 271 -5.29 -23.47 -7.86
CA LEU A 271 -6.02 -24.64 -7.35
C LEU A 271 -5.07 -25.66 -6.68
N TYR A 272 -3.88 -25.89 -7.23
CA TYR A 272 -2.85 -26.73 -6.61
C TYR A 272 -2.43 -26.20 -5.22
N LEU A 273 -2.18 -24.89 -5.11
CA LEU A 273 -1.85 -24.25 -3.82
C LEU A 273 -3.02 -24.31 -2.83
N MET A 274 -4.25 -24.16 -3.31
CA MET A 274 -5.47 -24.33 -2.52
C MET A 274 -5.60 -25.78 -2.03
N LYS A 275 -5.42 -26.78 -2.89
CA LYS A 275 -5.48 -28.21 -2.53
C LYS A 275 -4.47 -28.61 -1.45
N GLU A 276 -3.25 -28.06 -1.52
CA GLU A 276 -2.26 -28.23 -0.45
C GLU A 276 -2.68 -27.51 0.85
N LYS A 277 -3.27 -26.32 0.74
CA LYS A 277 -3.78 -25.57 1.90
C LYS A 277 -4.98 -26.24 2.56
N ALA A 278 -5.87 -26.88 1.79
CA ALA A 278 -7.06 -27.59 2.29
C ALA A 278 -6.72 -28.68 3.31
N LYS A 279 -5.55 -29.32 3.21
CA LYS A 279 -5.04 -30.30 4.19
C LYS A 279 -4.84 -29.74 5.60
N THR A 280 -4.79 -28.41 5.74
CA THR A 280 -4.62 -27.69 7.01
C THR A 280 -5.89 -26.98 7.49
N LEU A 281 -7.03 -27.20 6.81
CA LEU A 281 -8.30 -26.53 7.09
C LEU A 281 -9.37 -27.58 7.45
N SER A 282 -10.17 -27.27 8.47
CA SER A 282 -11.37 -28.02 8.84
C SER A 282 -12.43 -28.01 7.71
N GLU A 283 -13.47 -28.84 7.83
CA GLU A 283 -14.61 -28.84 6.89
C GLU A 283 -15.27 -27.45 6.80
N MET A 284 -15.56 -26.84 7.95
CA MET A 284 -16.18 -25.52 8.05
C MET A 284 -15.32 -24.42 7.40
N GLU A 285 -14.00 -24.45 7.55
CA GLU A 285 -13.10 -23.49 6.91
C GLU A 285 -12.95 -23.70 5.39
N ARG A 286 -13.35 -24.87 4.86
CA ARG A 286 -13.35 -25.22 3.42
C ARG A 286 -14.67 -24.86 2.73
N LEU A 287 -15.73 -24.52 3.48
CA LEU A 287 -16.95 -23.94 2.92
C LEU A 287 -16.62 -22.62 2.21
N THR A 288 -17.08 -22.47 0.98
CA THR A 288 -16.61 -21.45 0.04
C THR A 288 -17.77 -20.72 -0.62
N VAL A 289 -17.65 -19.41 -0.71
CA VAL A 289 -18.48 -18.53 -1.53
C VAL A 289 -17.71 -18.23 -2.82
N LEU A 290 -18.31 -18.50 -3.97
CA LEU A 290 -17.79 -18.12 -5.27
C LEU A 290 -18.40 -16.77 -5.68
N SER A 291 -17.61 -15.88 -6.26
CA SER A 291 -18.08 -14.58 -6.73
C SER A 291 -17.46 -14.25 -8.07
N PHE A 292 -18.21 -13.62 -8.97
CA PHE A 292 -17.68 -13.23 -10.27
C PHE A 292 -18.28 -11.92 -10.78
N ASP A 293 -17.43 -11.12 -11.44
CA ASP A 293 -17.76 -9.80 -11.98
C ASP A 293 -16.88 -9.49 -13.18
N GLU A 294 -17.31 -8.53 -14.00
CA GLU A 294 -16.64 -8.11 -15.23
C GLU A 294 -15.84 -6.81 -14.99
N MET A 295 -14.53 -6.85 -15.27
CA MET A 295 -13.65 -5.70 -15.14
C MET A 295 -13.34 -5.09 -16.50
N PHE A 296 -13.65 -3.81 -16.71
CA PHE A 296 -13.17 -3.07 -17.88
C PHE A 296 -11.65 -2.87 -17.83
N ILE A 297 -10.99 -3.15 -18.95
CA ILE A 297 -9.55 -2.93 -19.16
C ILE A 297 -9.33 -1.97 -20.33
N LYS A 298 -8.08 -1.54 -20.50
CA LYS A 298 -7.70 -0.64 -21.59
C LYS A 298 -7.56 -1.43 -22.89
N ASP A 299 -8.28 -0.99 -23.91
CA ASP A 299 -8.39 -1.64 -25.23
C ASP A 299 -7.08 -1.48 -26.05
N GLU A 300 -6.02 -2.17 -25.63
CA GLU A 300 -4.68 -2.09 -26.21
C GLU A 300 -4.12 -3.46 -26.61
N ILE A 301 -3.43 -3.50 -27.75
CA ILE A 301 -2.70 -4.68 -28.22
C ILE A 301 -1.36 -4.78 -27.48
N CYS A 302 -1.13 -5.91 -26.84
CA CYS A 302 0.10 -6.22 -26.09
C CYS A 302 0.84 -7.39 -26.73
N LEU A 303 2.18 -7.34 -26.77
CA LEU A 303 3.02 -8.43 -27.26
C LEU A 303 3.81 -9.05 -26.11
N ASP A 304 3.51 -10.29 -25.76
CA ASP A 304 4.38 -11.11 -24.93
C ASP A 304 5.55 -11.64 -25.77
N ARG A 305 6.73 -11.05 -25.55
CA ARG A 305 7.96 -11.43 -26.25
C ARG A 305 8.59 -12.74 -25.76
N SER A 306 8.06 -13.34 -24.70
CA SER A 306 8.57 -14.60 -24.13
C SER A 306 7.80 -15.82 -24.63
N LEU A 307 6.51 -15.65 -24.92
CA LEU A 307 5.66 -16.65 -25.58
C LEU A 307 5.45 -16.36 -27.08
N GLU A 308 5.99 -15.25 -27.58
CA GLU A 308 5.79 -14.72 -28.95
C GLU A 308 4.29 -14.53 -29.31
N GLN A 309 3.47 -14.27 -28.30
CA GLN A 309 2.02 -14.17 -28.38
C GLN A 309 1.54 -12.72 -28.36
N VAL A 310 0.58 -12.41 -29.24
CA VAL A 310 -0.18 -11.16 -29.19
C VAL A 310 -1.42 -11.36 -28.31
N PHE A 311 -1.66 -10.41 -27.42
CA PHE A 311 -2.83 -10.30 -26.55
C PHE A 311 -3.63 -9.05 -26.91
N GLY A 312 -4.96 -9.13 -26.84
CA GLY A 312 -5.84 -8.02 -27.18
C GLY A 312 -5.95 -7.75 -28.69
N PRO A 313 -6.69 -6.71 -29.07
CA PRO A 313 -7.33 -5.73 -28.18
C PRO A 313 -8.50 -6.37 -27.41
N HIS A 314 -8.55 -6.16 -26.10
CA HIS A 314 -9.57 -6.71 -25.19
C HIS A 314 -10.18 -5.57 -24.37
N LYS A 315 -11.49 -5.64 -24.16
CA LYS A 315 -12.27 -4.59 -23.47
C LYS A 315 -12.57 -4.97 -22.03
N THR A 316 -12.80 -6.26 -21.76
CA THR A 316 -13.18 -6.72 -20.43
C THR A 316 -12.44 -8.00 -20.02
N VAL A 317 -12.33 -8.18 -18.71
CA VAL A 317 -11.82 -9.38 -18.06
C VAL A 317 -12.88 -9.88 -17.10
N GLN A 318 -13.43 -11.06 -17.38
CA GLN A 318 -14.26 -11.80 -16.45
C GLN A 318 -13.35 -12.49 -15.42
N VAL A 319 -13.62 -12.32 -14.13
CA VAL A 319 -12.86 -12.98 -13.05
C VAL A 319 -13.81 -13.75 -12.15
N MET A 320 -13.44 -14.95 -11.72
CA MET A 320 -14.09 -15.64 -10.60
C MET A 320 -13.13 -15.72 -9.40
N MET A 321 -13.61 -15.30 -8.24
CA MET A 321 -12.89 -15.36 -6.97
C MET A 321 -13.64 -16.21 -5.94
N CYS A 322 -12.93 -17.20 -5.40
CA CYS A 322 -13.35 -17.94 -4.22
C CYS A 322 -13.01 -17.14 -2.96
N ARG A 323 -13.89 -17.25 -1.96
CA ARG A 323 -13.68 -16.71 -0.63
C ARG A 323 -14.12 -17.74 0.40
N GLY A 324 -13.34 -17.88 1.47
CA GLY A 324 -13.76 -18.70 2.62
C GLY A 324 -15.03 -18.15 3.24
N LEU A 325 -15.96 -19.05 3.57
CA LEU A 325 -17.17 -18.70 4.28
C LEU A 325 -16.80 -18.30 5.71
N PHE A 326 -16.50 -19.29 6.56
CA PHE A 326 -16.12 -19.10 7.97
C PHE A 326 -14.65 -18.69 8.19
N SER A 327 -13.85 -18.60 7.13
CA SER A 327 -12.41 -18.40 7.21
C SER A 327 -11.94 -17.23 6.33
N SER A 328 -11.03 -16.40 6.87
CA SER A 328 -10.60 -15.15 6.20
C SER A 328 -9.53 -15.40 5.13
N TRP A 329 -9.94 -16.00 4.00
CA TRP A 329 -9.12 -16.14 2.80
C TRP A 329 -9.91 -15.83 1.52
N LYS A 330 -9.20 -15.44 0.46
CA LYS A 330 -9.74 -15.25 -0.88
C LYS A 330 -8.69 -15.58 -1.94
N GLN A 331 -9.09 -16.18 -3.06
CA GLN A 331 -8.22 -16.53 -4.18
C GLN A 331 -8.95 -16.42 -5.53
N PRO A 332 -8.37 -15.77 -6.55
CA PRO A 332 -8.88 -15.89 -7.92
C PRO A 332 -8.66 -17.33 -8.41
N VAL A 333 -9.68 -17.91 -9.04
CA VAL A 333 -9.62 -19.30 -9.55
C VAL A 333 -9.87 -19.42 -11.05
N TYR A 334 -10.44 -18.39 -11.67
CA TYR A 334 -10.67 -18.32 -13.11
C TYR A 334 -10.53 -16.87 -13.58
N TYR A 335 -10.00 -16.66 -14.79
CA TYR A 335 -10.19 -15.40 -15.52
C TYR A 335 -10.21 -15.62 -17.04
N ASN A 336 -10.95 -14.79 -17.76
CA ASN A 336 -10.99 -14.84 -19.23
C ASN A 336 -11.25 -13.45 -19.83
N PHE A 337 -10.97 -13.24 -21.11
CA PHE A 337 -11.16 -11.97 -21.82
C PHE A 337 -12.46 -11.97 -22.63
N ASP A 338 -13.17 -10.82 -22.64
CA ASP A 338 -14.33 -10.51 -23.49
C ASP A 338 -15.45 -11.56 -23.55
N ALA A 339 -15.55 -12.42 -22.53
CA ALA A 339 -16.47 -13.56 -22.49
C ALA A 339 -17.32 -13.54 -21.20
N PRO A 340 -18.66 -13.65 -21.30
CA PRO A 340 -19.52 -13.82 -20.14
C PRO A 340 -19.32 -15.22 -19.52
N VAL A 341 -19.63 -15.37 -18.22
CA VAL A 341 -19.57 -16.68 -17.56
C VAL A 341 -20.61 -17.63 -18.17
N ASN A 342 -20.12 -18.71 -18.79
CA ASN A 342 -20.95 -19.79 -19.28
C ASN A 342 -21.28 -20.81 -18.18
N LYS A 343 -22.42 -21.51 -18.33
CA LYS A 343 -22.86 -22.56 -17.41
C LYS A 343 -21.81 -23.66 -17.22
N ASP A 344 -21.26 -24.17 -18.31
CA ASP A 344 -20.33 -25.29 -18.27
C ASP A 344 -18.99 -24.91 -17.61
N GLU A 345 -18.50 -23.69 -17.87
CA GLU A 345 -17.30 -23.14 -17.23
C GLU A 345 -17.45 -23.00 -15.72
N LEU A 346 -18.60 -22.47 -15.27
CA LEU A 346 -18.89 -22.34 -13.85
C LEU A 346 -19.01 -23.71 -13.16
N LEU A 347 -19.70 -24.66 -13.80
CA LEU A 347 -19.84 -26.02 -13.27
C LEU A 347 -18.49 -26.76 -13.25
N ASP A 348 -17.59 -26.53 -14.21
CA ASP A 348 -16.22 -27.06 -14.16
C ASP A 348 -15.42 -26.45 -13.00
N VAL A 349 -15.45 -25.12 -12.83
CA VAL A 349 -14.80 -24.44 -11.69
C VAL A 349 -15.28 -25.03 -10.35
N ILE A 350 -16.59 -25.28 -10.19
CA ILE A 350 -17.16 -25.89 -8.99
C ILE A 350 -16.68 -27.34 -8.79
N LYS A 351 -16.67 -28.17 -9.84
CA LYS A 351 -16.14 -29.55 -9.78
C LYS A 351 -14.67 -29.57 -9.33
N GLN A 352 -13.86 -28.69 -9.91
CA GLN A 352 -12.43 -28.57 -9.64
C GLN A 352 -12.13 -28.09 -8.22
N LEU A 353 -12.97 -27.19 -7.67
CA LEU A 353 -12.91 -26.79 -6.26
C LEU A 353 -13.26 -27.95 -5.32
N PHE A 354 -14.27 -28.75 -5.66
CA PHE A 354 -14.67 -29.93 -4.90
C PHE A 354 -13.58 -31.02 -4.89
N GLU A 355 -12.89 -31.24 -6.03
CA GLU A 355 -11.67 -32.09 -6.08
C GLU A 355 -10.53 -31.56 -5.21
N CYS A 356 -10.43 -30.24 -5.05
CA CYS A 356 -9.52 -29.57 -4.12
C CYS A 356 -10.04 -29.56 -2.66
N LYS A 357 -11.16 -30.23 -2.37
CA LYS A 357 -11.83 -30.35 -1.07
C LYS A 357 -12.50 -29.07 -0.54
N TYR A 358 -12.69 -28.06 -1.40
CA TYR A 358 -13.48 -26.88 -1.10
C TYR A 358 -14.93 -27.09 -1.54
N ILE A 359 -15.87 -26.81 -0.64
CA ILE A 359 -17.30 -27.00 -0.90
C ILE A 359 -17.91 -25.65 -1.23
N VAL A 360 -18.33 -25.45 -2.47
CA VAL A 360 -19.03 -24.22 -2.88
C VAL A 360 -20.48 -24.32 -2.45
N VAL A 361 -20.89 -23.43 -1.54
CA VAL A 361 -22.28 -23.38 -1.03
C VAL A 361 -23.07 -22.18 -1.54
N ALA A 362 -22.38 -21.14 -1.99
CA ALA A 362 -23.01 -19.91 -2.45
C ALA A 362 -22.26 -19.29 -3.64
N ILE A 363 -23.01 -18.66 -4.54
CA ILE A 363 -22.51 -17.93 -5.69
C ILE A 363 -23.07 -16.50 -5.67
N VAL A 364 -22.21 -15.51 -5.89
CA VAL A 364 -22.57 -14.09 -5.87
C VAL A 364 -22.21 -13.43 -7.20
N ASN A 365 -23.18 -12.81 -7.85
CA ASN A 365 -22.95 -11.97 -9.02
C ASN A 365 -23.90 -10.76 -9.09
N ASP A 366 -23.62 -9.86 -10.01
CA ASP A 366 -24.46 -8.71 -10.29
C ASP A 366 -25.71 -9.10 -11.10
N MET A 367 -26.64 -8.16 -11.31
CA MET A 367 -27.88 -8.38 -12.06
C MET A 367 -27.84 -7.82 -13.49
N GLY A 368 -26.66 -7.81 -14.12
CA GLY A 368 -26.49 -7.47 -15.52
C GLY A 368 -27.30 -8.39 -16.45
N PRO A 369 -27.67 -7.95 -17.67
CA PRO A 369 -28.48 -8.76 -18.58
C PRO A 369 -27.92 -10.15 -18.88
N SER A 370 -26.59 -10.27 -19.04
CA SER A 370 -25.87 -11.53 -19.23
C SER A 370 -26.02 -12.46 -18.02
N ASN A 371 -25.86 -11.92 -16.81
CA ASN A 371 -26.03 -12.65 -15.57
C ASN A 371 -27.48 -13.11 -15.37
N MET A 372 -28.47 -12.27 -15.72
CA MET A 372 -29.89 -12.66 -15.70
C MET A 372 -30.25 -13.75 -16.73
N ALA A 373 -29.57 -13.78 -17.88
CA ALA A 373 -29.72 -14.88 -18.85
C ALA A 373 -29.08 -16.17 -18.31
N PHE A 374 -27.91 -16.06 -17.68
CA PHE A 374 -27.24 -17.17 -16.99
C PHE A 374 -28.10 -17.75 -15.85
N TRP A 375 -28.75 -16.92 -15.02
CA TRP A 375 -29.68 -17.38 -13.97
C TRP A 375 -30.79 -18.26 -14.54
N LYS A 376 -31.43 -17.83 -15.65
CA LYS A 376 -32.47 -18.62 -16.34
C LYS A 376 -31.92 -19.93 -16.90
N ALA A 377 -30.70 -19.94 -17.45
CA ALA A 377 -30.05 -21.15 -17.94
C ALA A 377 -29.69 -22.15 -16.82
N MET A 378 -29.62 -21.69 -15.57
CA MET A 378 -29.48 -22.52 -14.37
C MET A 378 -30.81 -23.03 -13.81
N GLY A 379 -31.96 -22.62 -14.38
CA GLY A 379 -33.28 -22.95 -13.84
C GLY A 379 -33.68 -22.12 -12.62
N ILE A 380 -33.04 -20.96 -12.42
CA ILE A 380 -33.30 -20.09 -11.28
C ILE A 380 -34.42 -19.10 -11.62
N ASP A 381 -35.45 -19.09 -10.78
CA ASP A 381 -36.62 -18.21 -10.90
C ASP A 381 -36.94 -17.53 -9.55
N LYS A 382 -38.22 -17.27 -9.25
CA LYS A 382 -38.64 -16.64 -7.99
C LYS A 382 -38.79 -17.63 -6.84
N ASP A 383 -39.09 -18.88 -7.17
CA ASP A 383 -39.44 -19.95 -6.25
C ASP A 383 -38.24 -20.92 -6.09
N HIS A 384 -37.44 -21.06 -7.16
CA HIS A 384 -36.22 -21.87 -7.21
C HIS A 384 -34.97 -20.98 -7.21
N VAL A 385 -34.27 -20.93 -6.07
CA VAL A 385 -33.13 -20.01 -5.80
C VAL A 385 -31.79 -20.73 -5.56
N SER A 386 -31.78 -22.04 -5.72
CA SER A 386 -30.62 -22.92 -5.60
C SER A 386 -30.62 -23.97 -6.71
N PHE A 387 -29.46 -24.62 -6.89
CA PHE A 387 -29.32 -25.77 -7.78
C PHE A 387 -28.42 -26.83 -7.14
N VAL A 388 -28.55 -28.09 -7.58
CA VAL A 388 -27.79 -29.23 -7.06
C VAL A 388 -26.31 -29.13 -7.48
N HIS A 389 -25.41 -29.41 -6.54
CA HIS A 389 -23.97 -29.36 -6.75
C HIS A 389 -23.51 -30.41 -7.78
N PRO A 390 -22.70 -30.03 -8.79
CA PRO A 390 -22.43 -30.88 -9.96
C PRO A 390 -21.61 -32.15 -9.70
N SER A 391 -21.02 -32.30 -8.51
CA SER A 391 -20.29 -33.49 -8.09
C SER A 391 -20.93 -34.22 -6.90
N ASP A 392 -22.04 -33.73 -6.35
CA ASP A 392 -22.59 -34.21 -5.09
C ASP A 392 -24.11 -33.93 -5.00
N PRO A 393 -24.97 -34.95 -5.21
CA PRO A 393 -26.43 -34.76 -5.24
C PRO A 393 -27.05 -34.27 -3.93
N GLU A 394 -26.39 -34.46 -2.79
CA GLU A 394 -26.91 -34.03 -1.48
C GLU A 394 -26.65 -32.53 -1.22
N LYS A 395 -25.75 -31.90 -1.99
CA LYS A 395 -25.31 -30.53 -1.77
C LYS A 395 -26.06 -29.56 -2.67
N LEU A 396 -26.55 -28.47 -2.07
CA LEU A 396 -27.18 -27.36 -2.79
C LEU A 396 -26.23 -26.15 -2.87
N ILE A 397 -26.30 -25.44 -3.99
CA ILE A 397 -25.58 -24.19 -4.23
C ILE A 397 -26.60 -23.06 -4.35
N PHE A 398 -26.46 -22.07 -3.49
CA PHE A 398 -27.37 -20.93 -3.35
C PHE A 398 -26.91 -19.73 -4.19
N LEU A 399 -27.81 -19.09 -4.92
CA LEU A 399 -27.48 -17.95 -5.79
C LEU A 399 -27.89 -16.62 -5.15
N PHE A 400 -26.96 -15.66 -5.08
CA PHE A 400 -27.18 -14.35 -4.44
C PHE A 400 -26.89 -13.19 -5.40
N ALA A 401 -27.78 -12.20 -5.40
CA ALA A 401 -27.51 -10.89 -5.98
C ALA A 401 -26.53 -10.09 -5.11
N ASP A 402 -25.67 -9.31 -5.76
CA ASP A 402 -24.86 -8.26 -5.12
C ASP A 402 -25.76 -7.21 -4.44
N VAL A 403 -25.88 -7.29 -3.11
CA VAL A 403 -26.71 -6.41 -2.27
C VAL A 403 -26.25 -4.93 -2.34
N PRO A 404 -24.95 -4.59 -2.26
CA PRO A 404 -24.47 -3.24 -2.57
C PRO A 404 -24.86 -2.74 -3.97
N HIS A 405 -24.88 -3.60 -5.00
CA HIS A 405 -25.39 -3.24 -6.33
C HIS A 405 -26.90 -2.96 -6.29
N LEU A 406 -27.70 -3.80 -5.64
CA LEU A 406 -29.13 -3.55 -5.43
C LEU A 406 -29.38 -2.19 -4.74
N LEU A 407 -28.60 -1.84 -3.71
CA LEU A 407 -28.70 -0.54 -3.05
C LEU A 407 -28.41 0.63 -4.00
N LYS A 408 -27.41 0.51 -4.88
CA LYS A 408 -27.13 1.51 -5.93
C LYS A 408 -28.30 1.65 -6.90
N LEU A 409 -28.94 0.55 -7.32
CA LEU A 409 -30.10 0.60 -8.22
C LEU A 409 -31.33 1.22 -7.56
N ILE A 410 -31.63 0.87 -6.29
CA ILE A 410 -32.70 1.51 -5.50
C ILE A 410 -32.46 3.01 -5.43
N ARG A 411 -31.23 3.45 -5.09
CA ARG A 411 -30.86 4.88 -5.08
C ARG A 411 -31.06 5.54 -6.44
N ASN A 412 -30.60 4.92 -7.53
CA ASN A 412 -30.69 5.51 -8.87
C ASN A 412 -32.16 5.73 -9.27
N HIS A 413 -33.01 4.71 -9.12
CA HIS A 413 -34.43 4.84 -9.44
C HIS A 413 -35.18 5.81 -8.52
N PHE A 414 -34.85 5.86 -7.23
CA PHE A 414 -35.39 6.82 -6.27
C PHE A 414 -35.11 8.28 -6.69
N LEU A 415 -33.90 8.57 -7.17
CA LEU A 415 -33.51 9.92 -7.60
C LEU A 415 -34.02 10.29 -9.00
N ASP A 416 -34.02 9.34 -9.95
CA ASP A 416 -34.35 9.60 -11.36
C ASP A 416 -35.85 9.72 -11.63
N LYS A 417 -36.67 8.98 -10.88
CA LYS A 417 -38.13 8.87 -11.10
C LYS A 417 -38.92 8.83 -9.80
N GLY A 418 -38.39 8.18 -8.76
CA GLY A 418 -39.16 7.79 -7.58
C GLY A 418 -39.98 6.52 -7.82
N PHE A 419 -40.76 6.16 -6.80
CA PHE A 419 -41.55 4.94 -6.75
C PHE A 419 -43.02 5.23 -6.45
N LYS A 420 -43.92 4.43 -7.01
CA LYS A 420 -45.33 4.31 -6.60
C LYS A 420 -45.45 3.01 -5.81
N LEU A 421 -45.95 3.08 -4.56
CA LEU A 421 -46.23 1.93 -3.70
C LEU A 421 -47.71 2.00 -3.34
N PHE A 422 -48.50 1.03 -3.80
CA PHE A 422 -49.96 1.13 -3.84
C PHE A 422 -50.38 2.45 -4.51
N ASP A 423 -51.08 3.36 -3.84
CA ASP A 423 -51.43 4.70 -4.38
C ASP A 423 -50.53 5.85 -3.93
N GLU A 424 -49.52 5.56 -3.11
CA GLU A 424 -48.65 6.56 -2.50
C GLU A 424 -47.33 6.72 -3.25
N MET A 425 -46.81 7.95 -3.26
CA MET A 425 -45.66 8.34 -4.09
C MET A 425 -44.43 8.60 -3.22
N ILE A 426 -43.40 7.77 -3.39
CA ILE A 426 -42.12 7.88 -2.70
C ILE A 426 -41.13 8.56 -3.65
N THR A 427 -40.80 9.82 -3.38
CA THR A 427 -39.97 10.63 -4.28
C THR A 427 -38.84 11.33 -3.53
N LYS A 428 -37.83 11.80 -4.28
CA LYS A 428 -36.74 12.62 -3.72
C LYS A 428 -37.19 13.98 -3.17
N ASN A 429 -38.43 14.42 -3.41
CA ASN A 429 -38.95 15.72 -2.97
C ASN A 429 -38.81 15.92 -1.46
N CYS A 430 -39.11 14.89 -0.66
CA CYS A 430 -38.93 14.91 0.80
C CYS A 430 -37.46 15.18 1.19
N VAL A 431 -36.49 14.64 0.44
CA VAL A 431 -35.05 14.83 0.68
C VAL A 431 -34.59 16.20 0.18
N GLU A 432 -35.11 16.68 -0.95
CA GLU A 432 -34.86 18.04 -1.44
C GLU A 432 -35.38 19.11 -0.47
N SER A 433 -36.59 18.93 0.07
CA SER A 433 -37.10 19.76 1.16
C SER A 433 -36.21 19.68 2.40
N LEU A 434 -35.84 18.49 2.85
CA LEU A 434 -34.93 18.31 3.99
C LEU A 434 -33.58 19.01 3.81
N LEU A 435 -33.02 19.02 2.58
CA LEU A 435 -31.80 19.76 2.27
C LEU A 435 -32.00 21.28 2.28
N LYS A 436 -33.09 21.80 1.69
CA LYS A 436 -33.44 23.24 1.71
C LYS A 436 -33.62 23.73 3.15
N ILE A 437 -34.35 22.98 3.96
CA ILE A 437 -34.54 23.27 5.39
C ILE A 437 -33.19 23.22 6.14
N SER A 438 -32.29 22.32 5.75
CA SER A 438 -30.92 22.22 6.31
C SER A 438 -29.91 23.21 5.70
N GLN A 439 -30.34 24.22 4.93
CA GLN A 439 -29.43 25.27 4.42
C GLN A 439 -29.36 26.50 5.34
N SER A 440 -30.39 26.77 6.15
CA SER A 440 -30.51 27.98 6.98
C SER A 440 -29.74 27.97 8.30
N SER A 441 -29.06 26.87 8.66
CA SER A 441 -28.24 26.76 9.87
C SER A 441 -27.04 25.83 9.64
N GLU A 442 -25.93 26.06 10.34
CA GLU A 442 -24.76 25.17 10.32
C GLU A 442 -25.06 23.83 11.02
N LEU A 443 -25.90 23.88 12.04
CA LEU A 443 -26.40 22.74 12.79
C LEU A 443 -27.53 22.03 12.02
N LYS A 444 -27.12 21.32 10.96
CA LYS A 444 -28.00 20.47 10.15
C LYS A 444 -28.43 19.21 10.89
N ILE A 445 -29.72 18.92 10.90
CA ILE A 445 -30.26 17.62 11.34
C ILE A 445 -29.71 16.49 10.44
N ALA A 446 -29.84 16.65 9.13
CA ALA A 446 -29.41 15.67 8.13
C ALA A 446 -27.92 15.85 7.72
N HIS A 447 -27.03 15.95 8.71
CA HIS A 447 -25.61 16.32 8.52
C HIS A 447 -24.77 15.45 7.57
N LYS A 448 -25.26 14.25 7.21
CA LYS A 448 -24.55 13.31 6.31
C LYS A 448 -24.84 13.54 4.83
N ILE A 449 -25.92 14.26 4.50
CA ILE A 449 -26.38 14.49 3.13
C ILE A 449 -26.12 15.93 2.68
N ASN A 450 -25.95 16.11 1.37
CA ASN A 450 -25.72 17.37 0.68
C ASN A 450 -26.17 17.22 -0.79
N SER A 451 -26.07 18.28 -1.61
CA SER A 451 -26.45 18.24 -3.04
C SER A 451 -25.79 17.08 -3.81
N TYR A 452 -24.53 16.76 -3.53
CA TYR A 452 -23.82 15.61 -4.11
C TYR A 452 -24.51 14.24 -3.90
N HIS A 453 -25.37 14.09 -2.89
CA HIS A 453 -26.16 12.86 -2.70
C HIS A 453 -27.38 12.76 -3.64
N LEU A 454 -27.83 13.89 -4.22
CA LEU A 454 -28.94 13.95 -5.19
C LEU A 454 -28.43 14.10 -6.64
N ASP A 455 -27.40 14.92 -6.86
CA ASP A 455 -26.84 15.24 -8.19
C ASP A 455 -25.87 14.16 -8.73
N VAL A 456 -26.17 12.89 -8.47
CA VAL A 456 -25.26 11.77 -8.74
C VAL A 456 -25.18 11.48 -10.24
N LYS A 457 -24.07 11.88 -10.88
CA LYS A 457 -23.85 11.74 -12.34
C LYS A 457 -22.68 10.81 -12.67
N GLY A 458 -22.76 10.11 -13.81
CA GLY A 458 -21.70 9.28 -14.35
C GLY A 458 -21.13 8.25 -13.35
N SER A 459 -19.80 8.18 -13.26
CA SER A 459 -19.06 7.26 -12.36
C SER A 459 -19.45 7.38 -10.89
N GLN A 460 -19.99 8.51 -10.45
CA GLN A 460 -20.45 8.69 -9.06
C GLN A 460 -21.60 7.74 -8.70
N ARG A 461 -22.40 7.29 -9.70
CA ARG A 461 -23.46 6.31 -9.51
C ARG A 461 -22.96 4.92 -9.09
N GLN A 462 -21.67 4.63 -9.31
CA GLN A 462 -21.05 3.38 -8.85
C GLN A 462 -20.60 3.41 -7.38
N LYS A 463 -20.57 4.59 -6.74
CA LYS A 463 -20.19 4.70 -5.32
C LYS A 463 -21.37 4.24 -4.44
N VAL A 464 -21.13 3.18 -3.65
CA VAL A 464 -22.09 2.62 -2.67
C VAL A 464 -22.26 3.53 -1.45
N LYS A 465 -21.17 4.09 -0.92
CA LYS A 465 -21.19 4.91 0.31
C LYS A 465 -22.21 6.07 0.27
N PRO A 466 -22.32 6.89 -0.80
CA PRO A 466 -23.38 7.90 -0.90
C PRO A 466 -24.80 7.32 -0.93
N ALA A 467 -25.01 6.14 -1.52
CA ALA A 467 -26.31 5.47 -1.52
C ALA A 467 -26.71 5.03 -0.10
N ALA A 468 -25.77 4.42 0.65
CA ALA A 468 -25.98 4.02 2.04
C ALA A 468 -26.12 5.23 3.01
N GLN A 469 -25.51 6.38 2.70
CA GLN A 469 -25.71 7.61 3.49
C GLN A 469 -27.09 8.24 3.24
N LEU A 470 -27.53 8.28 1.99
CA LEU A 470 -28.86 8.77 1.58
C LEU A 470 -29.98 7.88 2.15
N LEU A 471 -29.87 6.57 1.98
CA LEU A 471 -30.86 5.59 2.38
C LEU A 471 -30.56 5.06 3.80
N SER A 472 -30.44 5.98 4.77
CA SER A 472 -30.07 5.66 6.16
C SER A 472 -31.18 5.93 7.17
N ASN A 473 -31.20 5.18 8.28
CA ASN A 473 -32.10 5.39 9.42
C ASN A 473 -32.04 6.84 9.95
N THR A 474 -30.84 7.47 9.94
CA THR A 474 -30.69 8.89 10.30
C THR A 474 -31.38 9.86 9.35
N VAL A 475 -31.53 9.52 8.06
CA VAL A 475 -32.30 10.32 7.09
C VAL A 475 -33.80 10.02 7.22
N SER A 476 -34.19 8.77 7.42
CA SER A 476 -35.59 8.41 7.71
C SER A 476 -36.15 9.21 8.88
N LYS A 477 -35.50 9.13 10.05
CA LYS A 477 -35.96 9.85 11.25
C LYS A 477 -36.02 11.37 11.02
N ALA A 478 -35.07 11.92 10.27
CA ALA A 478 -35.07 13.35 9.93
C ALA A 478 -36.28 13.75 9.07
N ILE A 479 -36.66 12.93 8.07
CA ILE A 479 -37.85 13.18 7.23
C ILE A 479 -39.13 13.06 8.07
N GLU A 480 -39.25 12.02 8.89
CA GLU A 480 -40.43 11.80 9.73
C GLU A 480 -40.66 12.97 10.69
N TRP A 481 -39.65 13.34 11.46
CA TRP A 481 -39.73 14.46 12.41
C TRP A 481 -40.00 15.80 11.73
N CYS A 482 -39.36 16.09 10.58
CA CYS A 482 -39.62 17.34 9.85
C CYS A 482 -41.03 17.39 9.25
N GLY A 483 -41.58 16.24 8.84
CA GLY A 483 -42.95 16.16 8.33
C GLY A 483 -44.02 16.27 9.42
N ASP A 484 -43.83 15.60 10.56
CA ASP A 484 -44.73 15.70 11.72
C ASP A 484 -44.76 17.16 12.27
N ASN A 485 -43.62 17.86 12.20
CA ASN A 485 -43.51 19.30 12.49
C ASN A 485 -44.02 20.23 11.36
N LYS A 486 -44.63 19.69 10.29
CA LYS A 486 -45.18 20.42 9.12
C LYS A 486 -44.16 21.26 8.33
N LEU A 487 -42.87 20.92 8.42
CA LEU A 487 -41.78 21.61 7.73
C LEU A 487 -41.54 21.05 6.32
N ILE A 488 -41.90 19.79 6.08
CA ILE A 488 -41.91 19.18 4.75
C ILE A 488 -43.31 19.34 4.13
N PRO A 489 -43.46 19.97 2.95
CA PRO A 489 -44.77 20.18 2.31
C PRO A 489 -45.33 18.93 1.61
N ASP A 490 -44.50 17.92 1.37
CA ASP A 490 -44.91 16.65 0.76
C ASP A 490 -45.66 15.77 1.77
N LYS A 491 -46.94 15.50 1.51
CA LYS A 491 -47.80 14.68 2.38
C LYS A 491 -47.33 13.22 2.49
N ASN A 492 -46.50 12.73 1.56
CA ASN A 492 -45.96 11.37 1.55
C ASN A 492 -44.66 11.22 2.37
N TYR A 493 -44.32 12.20 3.22
CA TYR A 493 -43.10 12.16 4.04
C TYR A 493 -42.99 10.89 4.87
N LYS A 494 -44.10 10.43 5.48
CA LYS A 494 -44.11 9.26 6.36
C LYS A 494 -43.82 7.96 5.61
N ASN A 495 -44.34 7.84 4.38
CA ASN A 495 -44.09 6.68 3.52
C ASN A 495 -42.66 6.70 2.96
N THR A 496 -42.14 7.88 2.64
CA THR A 496 -40.73 8.04 2.24
C THR A 496 -39.77 7.71 3.39
N ALA A 497 -40.08 8.13 4.62
CA ALA A 497 -39.34 7.74 5.81
C ALA A 497 -39.39 6.22 6.04
N ASN A 498 -40.59 5.64 6.15
CA ASN A 498 -40.79 4.19 6.32
C ASN A 498 -40.04 3.36 5.27
N PHE A 499 -40.07 3.78 4.00
CA PHE A 499 -39.31 3.15 2.93
C PHE A 499 -37.80 3.23 3.15
N ILE A 500 -37.27 4.42 3.47
CA ILE A 500 -35.83 4.62 3.74
C ILE A 500 -35.37 3.81 4.95
N LYS A 501 -36.20 3.72 6.00
CA LYS A 501 -35.95 2.86 7.16
C LYS A 501 -35.91 1.39 6.77
N LEU A 502 -36.91 0.89 6.05
CA LEU A 502 -36.96 -0.51 5.59
C LEU A 502 -35.76 -0.86 4.71
N VAL A 503 -35.31 0.04 3.84
CA VAL A 503 -34.10 -0.16 3.02
C VAL A 503 -32.83 -0.13 3.87
N ASN A 504 -32.73 0.75 4.88
CA ASN A 504 -31.60 0.76 5.83
C ASN A 504 -31.53 -0.56 6.59
N ASP A 505 -32.63 -0.97 7.22
CA ASP A 505 -32.66 -2.09 8.15
C ASP A 505 -32.44 -3.41 7.39
N TRP A 506 -33.01 -3.55 6.18
CA TRP A 506 -32.64 -4.61 5.24
C TRP A 506 -31.14 -4.57 4.90
N PHE A 507 -30.59 -3.43 4.50
CA PHE A 507 -29.19 -3.35 4.10
C PHE A 507 -28.22 -3.63 5.26
N ASP A 508 -28.55 -3.20 6.49
CA ASP A 508 -27.74 -3.48 7.69
C ASP A 508 -27.75 -4.99 8.02
N ILE A 509 -28.87 -5.72 7.88
CA ILE A 509 -28.94 -7.19 8.06
C ILE A 509 -27.98 -7.93 7.11
N PHE A 510 -27.98 -7.56 5.83
CA PHE A 510 -27.10 -8.21 4.85
C PHE A 510 -25.62 -7.73 4.95
N ASN A 511 -25.33 -6.67 5.71
CA ASN A 511 -23.99 -6.04 5.79
C ASN A 511 -23.36 -6.11 7.20
N THR A 512 -23.76 -7.09 8.01
CA THR A 512 -23.13 -7.37 9.30
C THR A 512 -21.73 -7.96 9.13
N ASN A 513 -20.77 -7.50 9.94
CA ASN A 513 -19.38 -7.99 9.94
C ASN A 513 -18.90 -8.50 11.32
N MET A 514 -19.81 -8.60 12.29
CA MET A 514 -19.55 -9.03 13.68
C MET A 514 -20.81 -9.71 14.21
N LYS A 515 -20.65 -10.72 15.08
CA LYS A 515 -21.75 -11.42 15.79
C LYS A 515 -22.73 -10.44 16.44
N PHE A 516 -22.22 -9.64 17.38
CA PHE A 516 -22.94 -8.55 18.01
C PHE A 516 -22.43 -7.21 17.48
N SER A 517 -23.34 -6.32 17.09
CA SER A 517 -22.99 -5.03 16.49
C SER A 517 -23.94 -3.93 16.98
N PRO A 518 -23.47 -2.70 17.25
CA PRO A 518 -24.31 -1.60 17.73
C PRO A 518 -25.43 -1.14 16.78
N ARG A 519 -25.58 -1.75 15.60
CA ARG A 519 -26.62 -1.42 14.61
C ARG A 519 -27.62 -2.56 14.38
N CYS A 520 -27.11 -3.72 14.02
CA CYS A 520 -27.87 -4.93 13.72
C CYS A 520 -26.94 -6.12 13.99
N ASN A 521 -27.37 -7.06 14.82
CA ASN A 521 -26.63 -8.30 15.06
C ASN A 521 -26.62 -9.16 13.80
N ALA A 522 -25.66 -10.08 13.71
CA ALA A 522 -25.58 -11.02 12.60
C ALA A 522 -26.90 -11.76 12.37
N PHE A 523 -27.19 -12.08 11.11
CA PHE A 523 -28.37 -12.88 10.77
C PHE A 523 -28.39 -14.19 11.58
N GLY A 524 -29.57 -14.63 12.02
CA GLY A 524 -29.76 -15.82 12.86
C GLY A 524 -29.86 -15.55 14.36
N ILE A 525 -29.30 -14.43 14.87
CA ILE A 525 -29.38 -14.08 16.30
C ILE A 525 -30.78 -13.56 16.65
N ASP A 526 -31.22 -12.49 15.97
CA ASP A 526 -32.55 -11.90 16.14
C ASP A 526 -33.51 -12.42 15.06
N PHE A 527 -33.50 -13.75 14.83
CA PHE A 527 -34.05 -14.40 13.63
C PHE A 527 -35.46 -13.93 13.27
N GLN A 528 -36.38 -13.90 14.24
CA GLN A 528 -37.78 -13.51 14.00
C GLN A 528 -37.93 -12.07 13.50
N GLU A 529 -37.16 -11.12 14.04
CA GLU A 529 -37.19 -9.70 13.62
C GLU A 529 -36.52 -9.52 12.26
N GLN A 530 -35.40 -10.21 12.03
CA GLN A 530 -34.65 -10.19 10.78
C GLN A 530 -35.49 -10.75 9.62
N VAL A 531 -36.09 -11.94 9.80
CA VAL A 531 -37.00 -12.55 8.82
C VAL A 531 -38.24 -11.68 8.59
N THR A 532 -38.80 -11.07 9.64
CA THR A 532 -39.93 -10.13 9.48
C THR A 532 -39.55 -8.92 8.62
N THR A 533 -38.35 -8.36 8.81
CA THR A 533 -37.83 -7.23 8.03
C THR A 533 -37.58 -7.61 6.57
N ILE A 534 -36.99 -8.79 6.37
CA ILE A 534 -36.76 -9.43 5.08
C ILE A 534 -38.08 -9.65 4.29
N ASN A 535 -39.11 -10.18 4.95
CA ASN A 535 -40.44 -10.39 4.36
C ASN A 535 -41.13 -9.07 3.99
N LYS A 536 -41.06 -8.06 4.88
CA LYS A 536 -41.58 -6.71 4.61
C LYS A 536 -40.89 -6.06 3.39
N MET A 537 -39.58 -6.19 3.26
CA MET A 537 -38.83 -5.70 2.09
C MET A 537 -39.24 -6.42 0.80
N THR A 538 -39.50 -7.72 0.86
CA THR A 538 -39.95 -8.52 -0.30
C THR A 538 -41.32 -8.06 -0.77
N SER A 539 -42.32 -8.08 0.13
CA SER A 539 -43.69 -7.65 -0.18
C SER A 539 -43.74 -6.19 -0.65
N THR A 540 -42.91 -5.32 -0.09
CA THR A 540 -42.78 -3.93 -0.57
C THR A 540 -42.30 -3.91 -2.02
N MET A 541 -41.33 -4.73 -2.40
CA MET A 541 -40.69 -4.68 -3.72
C MET A 541 -41.50 -5.35 -4.83
N GLU A 542 -42.36 -6.31 -4.48
CA GLU A 542 -43.38 -6.89 -5.36
C GLU A 542 -44.49 -5.88 -5.72
N ASN A 543 -44.89 -5.05 -4.76
CA ASN A 543 -45.98 -4.07 -4.92
C ASN A 543 -45.49 -2.71 -5.45
N LEU A 544 -44.22 -2.37 -5.21
CA LEU A 544 -43.58 -1.14 -5.67
C LEU A 544 -43.42 -1.12 -7.20
N ARG A 545 -43.62 0.05 -7.82
CA ARG A 545 -43.34 0.31 -9.24
C ARG A 545 -42.49 1.55 -9.39
N VAL A 546 -41.53 1.54 -10.31
CA VAL A 546 -40.81 2.75 -10.70
C VAL A 546 -41.76 3.65 -11.49
N ILE A 547 -41.81 4.94 -11.17
CA ILE A 547 -42.73 5.88 -11.81
C ILE A 547 -42.47 5.92 -13.33
N GLY A 548 -43.51 5.65 -14.12
CA GLY A 548 -43.44 5.49 -15.57
C GLY A 548 -43.09 4.07 -16.06
N LYS A 549 -43.12 3.05 -15.18
CA LYS A 549 -42.97 1.63 -15.54
C LYS A 549 -44.11 0.78 -14.94
N THR A 550 -44.72 -0.05 -15.78
CA THR A 550 -45.76 -1.02 -15.39
C THR A 550 -45.17 -2.35 -14.92
N ASN A 551 -44.10 -2.80 -15.58
CA ASN A 551 -43.44 -4.07 -15.32
C ASN A 551 -42.39 -3.95 -14.19
N LEU A 552 -42.20 -5.04 -13.43
CA LEU A 552 -41.12 -5.17 -12.46
C LEU A 552 -39.75 -5.15 -13.16
N LEU A 553 -38.83 -4.32 -12.64
CA LEU A 553 -37.45 -4.25 -13.12
C LEU A 553 -36.57 -5.34 -12.47
N PRO A 554 -35.41 -5.70 -13.06
CA PRO A 554 -34.54 -6.76 -12.55
C PRO A 554 -34.21 -6.63 -11.06
N PHE A 555 -33.87 -5.43 -10.57
CA PHE A 555 -33.54 -5.18 -9.15
C PHE A 555 -34.71 -5.42 -8.16
N GLN A 556 -35.94 -5.47 -8.67
CA GLN A 556 -37.14 -5.78 -7.89
C GLN A 556 -37.37 -7.29 -7.83
N ASN A 557 -37.14 -7.99 -8.96
CA ASN A 557 -37.19 -9.46 -9.01
C ASN A 557 -35.99 -10.11 -8.28
N GLY A 558 -34.84 -9.44 -8.22
CA GLY A 558 -33.59 -9.91 -7.60
C GLY A 558 -33.58 -10.06 -6.09
N LYS A 559 -34.77 -10.03 -5.46
CA LYS A 559 -34.92 -10.07 -4.01
C LYS A 559 -35.43 -11.41 -3.50
N HIS A 560 -36.08 -12.19 -4.37
CA HIS A 560 -36.45 -13.56 -4.03
C HIS A 560 -35.21 -14.42 -3.72
N SER A 561 -34.14 -14.33 -4.52
CA SER A 561 -32.84 -14.98 -4.22
C SER A 561 -32.24 -14.61 -2.86
N SER A 562 -32.31 -13.36 -2.42
CA SER A 562 -31.77 -12.97 -1.11
C SER A 562 -32.64 -13.42 0.07
N VAL A 563 -33.93 -13.70 -0.16
CA VAL A 563 -34.94 -13.85 0.90
C VAL A 563 -35.44 -15.28 1.04
N ALA A 564 -35.74 -15.97 -0.06
CA ALA A 564 -36.15 -17.36 -0.02
C ALA A 564 -35.07 -18.26 0.60
N ILE A 565 -33.78 -17.92 0.44
CA ILE A 565 -32.66 -18.69 1.00
C ILE A 565 -32.57 -18.54 2.52
N ALA A 566 -32.75 -17.33 3.06
CA ALA A 566 -32.74 -17.06 4.50
C ALA A 566 -33.90 -17.75 5.26
N ILE A 567 -34.94 -18.17 4.54
CA ILE A 567 -36.14 -18.83 5.07
C ILE A 567 -36.06 -20.35 4.81
N ASN A 568 -35.64 -20.78 3.63
CA ASN A 568 -35.50 -22.21 3.29
C ASN A 568 -34.33 -22.89 4.01
N THR A 569 -33.34 -22.15 4.54
CA THR A 569 -32.35 -22.71 5.47
C THR A 569 -32.96 -23.24 6.79
N ASN A 570 -34.26 -23.05 7.02
CA ASN A 570 -34.93 -23.51 8.25
C ASN A 570 -36.32 -24.14 8.04
N CYS A 571 -36.75 -24.41 6.79
CA CYS A 571 -38.13 -24.84 6.50
C CYS A 571 -38.31 -26.34 6.17
N GLU A 572 -37.23 -27.07 5.90
CA GLU A 572 -37.26 -28.53 5.78
C GLU A 572 -36.20 -29.17 6.69
N LYS A 573 -36.66 -29.94 7.69
CA LYS A 573 -35.80 -30.61 8.67
C LYS A 573 -34.86 -31.66 8.04
N ASP A 574 -35.19 -32.17 6.86
CA ASP A 574 -34.41 -33.20 6.17
C ASP A 574 -33.27 -32.60 5.32
N SER A 575 -33.45 -31.39 4.80
CA SER A 575 -32.40 -30.63 4.10
C SER A 575 -31.34 -30.04 5.05
N ALA A 576 -31.62 -30.03 6.36
CA ALA A 576 -30.67 -29.61 7.40
C ALA A 576 -29.44 -30.53 7.51
N ALA A 577 -29.51 -31.77 7.02
CA ALA A 577 -28.45 -32.78 7.14
C ALA A 577 -27.04 -32.34 6.65
N LEU A 578 -26.95 -31.31 5.82
CA LEU A 578 -25.67 -30.77 5.34
C LEU A 578 -25.09 -29.61 6.18
N LEU A 579 -25.85 -29.11 7.15
CA LEU A 579 -25.50 -28.00 8.03
C LEU A 579 -25.71 -28.32 9.52
N THR A 580 -26.44 -29.39 9.84
CA THR A 580 -26.61 -29.94 11.20
C THR A 580 -25.99 -31.33 11.31
N ARG A 581 -24.65 -31.35 11.33
CA ARG A 581 -23.85 -32.41 11.96
C ARG A 581 -22.73 -31.76 12.77
N ALA A 582 -23.12 -31.08 13.83
CA ALA A 582 -22.31 -31.01 15.02
C ALA A 582 -22.65 -32.27 15.82
N ASP A 583 -21.65 -33.12 16.06
CA ASP A 583 -21.76 -34.18 17.08
C ASP A 583 -21.85 -33.54 18.47
N ASP A 584 -22.19 -34.34 19.48
CA ASP A 584 -22.66 -33.89 20.80
C ASP A 584 -21.76 -32.86 21.53
N ASP A 585 -22.41 -32.01 22.33
CA ASP A 585 -21.85 -31.11 23.35
C ASP A 585 -20.87 -29.98 22.89
N ASP A 586 -21.40 -28.89 22.32
CA ASP A 586 -21.12 -27.47 22.70
C ASP A 586 -21.58 -26.46 21.61
N GLU A 587 -22.15 -25.33 22.06
CA GLU A 587 -22.56 -24.11 21.31
C GLU A 587 -23.25 -24.27 19.92
N GLU A 588 -24.48 -23.79 19.81
CA GLU A 588 -25.23 -23.65 18.56
C GLU A 588 -24.54 -22.63 17.60
N ILE A 589 -23.67 -23.14 16.70
CA ILE A 589 -22.87 -22.31 15.80
C ILE A 589 -23.76 -21.63 14.75
N CYS A 590 -23.91 -20.30 14.89
CA CYS A 590 -24.70 -19.46 14.01
C CYS A 590 -24.07 -19.39 12.59
N LEU A 591 -24.55 -20.24 11.68
CA LEU A 591 -24.04 -20.49 10.32
C LEU A 591 -24.00 -19.26 9.38
N THR A 592 -24.55 -18.15 9.86
CA THR A 592 -25.03 -17.00 9.09
C THR A 592 -24.21 -15.74 9.33
N GLU A 593 -23.38 -15.71 10.39
CA GLU A 593 -22.43 -14.62 10.68
C GLU A 593 -21.45 -14.37 9.52
N SER A 594 -21.00 -15.45 8.88
CA SER A 594 -19.95 -15.40 7.88
C SER A 594 -20.49 -15.32 6.45
N LEU A 595 -21.69 -15.85 6.18
CA LEU A 595 -22.31 -15.88 4.84
C LEU A 595 -22.48 -14.48 4.26
N PHE A 596 -23.17 -13.58 4.96
CA PHE A 596 -23.48 -12.26 4.43
C PHE A 596 -22.27 -11.31 4.41
N SER A 597 -21.38 -11.37 5.41
CA SER A 597 -20.08 -10.69 5.34
C SER A 597 -19.20 -11.22 4.20
N SER A 598 -19.32 -12.53 3.88
CA SER A 598 -18.62 -13.16 2.76
C SER A 598 -19.19 -12.81 1.39
N ILE A 599 -20.51 -12.69 1.28
CA ILE A 599 -21.23 -12.22 0.09
C ILE A 599 -20.93 -10.74 -0.20
N ILE A 600 -20.98 -9.84 0.80
CA ILE A 600 -20.90 -8.39 0.54
C ILE A 600 -19.49 -7.85 0.28
N ASN A 601 -18.43 -8.30 0.98
CA ASN A 601 -17.09 -7.74 0.72
C ASN A 601 -16.43 -8.26 -0.59
N THR A 602 -17.21 -8.87 -1.50
CA THR A 602 -16.82 -9.21 -2.87
C THR A 602 -16.54 -7.97 -3.72
N GLN A 603 -17.30 -6.87 -3.57
CA GLN A 603 -17.01 -5.60 -4.28
C GLN A 603 -15.66 -4.96 -3.87
N CYS A 604 -15.11 -5.29 -2.71
CA CYS A 604 -13.81 -4.77 -2.26
C CYS A 604 -12.60 -5.45 -2.93
N ILE A 605 -12.83 -6.34 -3.90
CA ILE A 605 -11.82 -7.22 -4.48
C ILE A 605 -11.21 -6.64 -5.78
N TYR A 606 -12.01 -5.95 -6.59
CA TYR A 606 -11.59 -5.50 -7.94
C TYR A 606 -10.81 -4.17 -7.96
N ASN A 607 -10.63 -3.53 -6.80
CA ASN A 607 -9.77 -2.35 -6.66
C ASN A 607 -8.29 -2.74 -6.68
N ALA A 608 -7.73 -2.91 -7.88
CA ALA A 608 -6.29 -2.81 -8.06
C ALA A 608 -5.79 -1.42 -7.60
N PRO A 609 -4.59 -1.30 -6.99
CA PRO A 609 -4.03 -0.01 -6.64
C PRO A 609 -3.51 0.73 -7.89
N SER A 610 -4.43 1.31 -8.65
CA SER A 610 -4.15 2.18 -9.80
C SER A 610 -3.36 3.41 -9.33
N ASN A 611 -2.11 3.52 -9.78
CA ASN A 611 -1.32 4.74 -9.65
C ASN A 611 -1.59 5.64 -10.86
N GLU A 612 -2.70 6.36 -10.86
CA GLU A 612 -2.99 7.52 -11.71
C GLU A 612 -4.13 8.27 -10.99
N ASN A 613 -3.90 9.49 -10.48
CA ASN A 613 -3.88 10.75 -11.23
C ASN A 613 -5.23 11.04 -11.90
N GLU A 614 -6.15 11.66 -11.15
CA GLU A 614 -7.31 12.38 -11.70
C GLU A 614 -7.10 13.89 -11.50
N GLU A 615 -6.89 14.61 -12.60
CA GLU A 615 -6.88 16.08 -12.71
C GLU A 615 -8.00 16.51 -13.69
N GLY A 616 -8.58 17.70 -13.47
CA GLY A 616 -9.60 18.32 -14.35
C GLY A 616 -11.03 17.77 -14.16
N ASP A 617 -12.10 18.56 -14.27
CA ASP A 617 -12.26 19.99 -14.56
C ASP A 617 -13.61 20.51 -14.01
N ILE A 618 -13.75 21.83 -13.86
CA ILE A 618 -14.85 22.67 -14.40
C ILE A 618 -14.65 24.15 -13.98
N ALA A 619 -15.10 25.07 -14.83
CA ALA A 619 -14.64 26.46 -14.86
C ALA A 619 -15.46 27.50 -14.05
N LYS A 620 -14.77 28.62 -13.79
CA LYS A 620 -15.15 30.00 -13.44
C LYS A 620 -16.64 30.41 -13.40
N LEU A 621 -16.97 31.23 -12.39
CA LEU A 621 -17.61 32.55 -12.55
C LEU A 621 -17.24 33.47 -11.37
N GLU A 622 -17.41 34.78 -11.51
CA GLU A 622 -16.69 35.83 -10.77
C GLU A 622 -17.63 36.87 -10.10
N ILE A 623 -17.20 37.35 -8.92
CA ILE A 623 -17.40 38.70 -8.32
C ILE A 623 -18.86 39.18 -8.10
N LEU A 624 -19.23 39.46 -6.83
CA LEU A 624 -19.40 40.85 -6.36
C LEU A 624 -19.47 40.95 -4.82
N ASP A 625 -18.96 42.07 -4.34
CA ASP A 625 -18.90 42.53 -2.96
C ASP A 625 -20.17 43.35 -2.68
N ASP A 626 -20.76 43.27 -1.48
CA ASP A 626 -21.23 44.49 -0.82
C ASP A 626 -21.46 44.31 0.69
N SER A 627 -21.14 45.36 1.43
CA SER A 627 -21.22 45.41 2.89
C SER A 627 -22.51 46.09 3.34
N SER A 628 -23.30 45.45 4.20
CA SER A 628 -24.34 46.16 4.97
C SER A 628 -24.59 45.51 6.32
N GLU A 629 -24.51 46.30 7.39
CA GLU A 629 -24.85 45.88 8.74
C GLU A 629 -26.34 45.53 8.83
N VAL A 630 -26.67 44.29 9.24
CA VAL A 630 -28.04 43.91 9.60
C VAL A 630 -28.03 43.22 10.94
N ARG A 631 -28.72 43.81 11.93
CA ARG A 631 -29.06 43.15 13.19
C ARG A 631 -30.06 42.03 12.89
N VAL A 632 -29.61 40.77 12.93
CA VAL A 632 -30.49 39.61 12.72
C VAL A 632 -30.80 38.95 14.07
N GLN A 633 -32.07 39.05 14.50
CA GLN A 633 -32.63 38.08 15.44
C GLN A 633 -32.72 36.73 14.75
N LEU A 634 -32.20 35.68 15.38
CA LEU A 634 -32.27 34.32 14.84
C LEU A 634 -33.74 33.90 14.69
N PRO A 635 -34.14 33.27 13.56
CA PRO A 635 -35.39 32.55 13.52
C PRO A 635 -35.24 31.32 14.42
N ASP A 636 -35.97 31.29 15.54
CA ASP A 636 -36.13 30.13 16.43
C ASP A 636 -36.90 29.00 15.71
N SER A 637 -36.27 28.42 14.69
CA SER A 637 -36.79 27.25 14.02
C SER A 637 -36.59 26.04 14.93
N HIS A 638 -37.64 25.22 15.07
CA HIS A 638 -37.61 24.02 15.90
C HIS A 638 -36.44 23.08 15.51
N LEU A 639 -36.06 23.09 14.23
CA LEU A 639 -34.92 22.34 13.68
C LEU A 639 -33.58 22.75 14.26
N THR A 640 -33.35 24.07 14.37
CA THR A 640 -32.13 24.65 14.91
C THR A 640 -31.97 24.20 16.35
N LEU A 641 -33.05 24.29 17.15
CA LEU A 641 -33.09 23.81 18.53
C LEU A 641 -32.78 22.31 18.64
N ALA A 642 -33.42 21.47 17.82
CA ALA A 642 -33.18 20.03 17.78
C ALA A 642 -31.71 19.66 17.50
N ALA A 643 -31.07 20.37 16.57
CA ALA A 643 -29.67 20.10 16.22
C ALA A 643 -28.67 20.61 17.29
N HIS A 644 -28.96 21.74 17.96
CA HIS A 644 -28.22 22.19 19.14
C HIS A 644 -28.25 21.15 20.24
N LYS A 645 -29.44 20.63 20.57
CA LYS A 645 -29.62 19.55 21.55
C LYS A 645 -28.73 18.37 21.20
N TYR A 646 -28.76 17.88 19.95
CA TYR A 646 -27.97 16.70 19.53
C TYR A 646 -26.45 16.89 19.71
N VAL A 647 -25.91 18.07 19.35
CA VAL A 647 -24.48 18.36 19.53
C VAL A 647 -24.12 18.47 21.01
N ALA A 648 -24.90 19.21 21.81
CA ALA A 648 -24.71 19.33 23.25
C ALA A 648 -24.79 17.96 23.95
N GLY A 649 -25.75 17.10 23.59
CA GLY A 649 -25.87 15.73 24.08
C GLY A 649 -24.68 14.84 23.71
N SER A 650 -24.10 15.01 22.52
CA SER A 650 -22.86 14.33 22.15
C SER A 650 -21.65 14.80 22.96
N VAL A 651 -21.60 16.07 23.37
CA VAL A 651 -20.54 16.60 24.24
C VAL A 651 -20.73 16.09 25.67
N ALA A 652 -21.96 16.12 26.21
CA ALA A 652 -22.30 15.49 27.49
C ALA A 652 -21.88 14.02 27.52
N HIS A 653 -22.18 13.24 26.47
CA HIS A 653 -21.82 11.82 26.39
C HIS A 653 -20.30 11.58 26.45
N ARG A 654 -19.50 12.50 25.91
CA ARG A 654 -18.03 12.42 25.96
C ARG A 654 -17.48 12.62 27.37
N PHE A 655 -18.12 13.46 28.19
CA PHE A 655 -17.70 13.75 29.56
C PHE A 655 -18.51 13.03 30.64
N ARG A 656 -19.44 12.13 30.28
CA ARG A 656 -20.39 11.46 31.19
C ARG A 656 -19.79 10.85 32.46
N LEU A 657 -18.54 10.37 32.41
CA LEU A 657 -17.84 9.78 33.56
C LEU A 657 -17.25 10.82 34.53
N LYS A 658 -17.00 12.04 34.06
CA LYS A 658 -16.36 13.13 34.81
C LYS A 658 -17.37 14.18 35.28
N TYR A 659 -18.41 14.42 34.49
CA TYR A 659 -19.49 15.38 34.77
C TYR A 659 -20.86 14.75 34.45
N PRO A 660 -21.38 13.86 35.31
CA PRO A 660 -22.65 13.16 35.06
C PRO A 660 -23.86 14.12 34.97
N GLY A 661 -23.80 15.29 35.60
CA GLY A 661 -24.86 16.31 35.53
C GLY A 661 -24.98 17.07 34.19
N LEU A 662 -24.11 16.81 33.20
CA LEU A 662 -24.20 17.47 31.89
C LEU A 662 -25.32 16.91 30.98
N GLY A 663 -25.87 15.74 31.31
CA GLY A 663 -27.00 15.21 30.55
C GLY A 663 -27.52 13.86 31.01
N THR A 664 -28.81 13.64 30.79
CA THR A 664 -29.57 12.46 31.25
C THR A 664 -29.73 11.45 30.10
N PRO A 665 -29.48 10.14 30.31
CA PRO A 665 -29.78 9.11 29.31
C PRO A 665 -31.25 9.14 28.89
N THR A 666 -31.51 9.01 27.59
CA THR A 666 -32.89 9.07 27.07
C THR A 666 -33.82 7.97 27.60
N GLU A 667 -33.27 6.83 28.03
CA GLU A 667 -33.97 5.75 28.72
C GLU A 667 -34.45 6.12 30.14
N ASN A 668 -33.90 7.17 30.75
CA ASN A 668 -34.23 7.62 32.12
C ASN A 668 -35.13 8.87 32.14
N LEU A 669 -35.75 9.22 31.01
CA LEU A 669 -36.68 10.34 30.89
C LEU A 669 -38.10 9.81 31.04
N THR A 670 -38.88 10.41 31.93
CA THR A 670 -40.30 10.07 32.12
C THR A 670 -41.10 10.32 30.85
N ASP A 671 -42.01 9.42 30.50
CA ASP A 671 -42.85 9.49 29.29
C ASP A 671 -43.54 10.84 29.15
N THR A 672 -43.04 11.65 28.22
CA THR A 672 -43.79 12.75 27.62
C THR A 672 -44.72 12.17 26.57
N SER A 673 -45.88 12.79 26.35
CA SER A 673 -46.82 12.38 25.32
C SER A 673 -46.15 12.32 23.94
N LYS A 674 -46.66 11.47 23.03
CA LYS A 674 -46.11 11.33 21.67
C LYS A 674 -46.00 12.65 20.90
N ASP A 675 -46.80 13.65 21.26
CA ASP A 675 -46.83 14.97 20.63
C ASP A 675 -45.75 15.94 21.15
N ASP A 676 -45.08 15.65 22.28
CA ASP A 676 -44.05 16.50 22.93
C ASP A 676 -42.65 15.83 22.98
N CYS A 677 -42.45 14.74 22.21
CA CYS A 677 -41.19 13.98 22.21
C CYS A 677 -40.03 14.74 21.52
N ASP A 678 -38.91 14.90 22.22
CA ASP A 678 -37.77 15.67 21.73
C ASP A 678 -36.99 14.93 20.61
N TRP A 679 -36.35 15.67 19.71
CA TRP A 679 -35.60 15.10 18.57
C TRP A 679 -34.55 14.07 18.99
N ILE A 680 -33.89 14.23 20.14
CA ILE A 680 -32.93 13.24 20.64
C ILE A 680 -33.64 11.97 21.13
N GLN A 681 -34.74 12.08 21.87
CA GLN A 681 -35.52 10.92 22.31
C GLN A 681 -36.00 10.12 21.09
N PHE A 682 -36.51 10.82 20.07
CA PHE A 682 -36.90 10.25 18.79
C PHE A 682 -35.72 9.61 18.03
N LEU A 683 -34.54 10.24 18.01
CA LEU A 683 -33.35 9.72 17.33
C LEU A 683 -32.71 8.52 18.06
N SER A 684 -32.80 8.50 19.40
CA SER A 684 -32.14 7.53 20.28
C SER A 684 -32.76 6.13 20.22
N ASN A 685 -31.98 5.16 20.68
CA ASN A 685 -32.43 3.83 21.11
C ASN A 685 -32.10 3.69 22.63
N GLY A 686 -32.60 4.61 23.46
CA GLY A 686 -32.34 4.69 24.91
C GLY A 686 -31.00 5.34 25.34
N LYS A 687 -29.93 5.16 24.56
CA LYS A 687 -28.53 5.41 24.99
C LYS A 687 -27.92 6.79 24.65
N LEU A 688 -28.61 7.68 23.93
CA LEU A 688 -28.18 9.08 23.77
C LEU A 688 -28.40 9.87 25.07
N LEU A 689 -27.64 10.95 25.29
CA LEU A 689 -27.88 11.87 26.41
C LEU A 689 -28.66 13.09 25.93
N MET A 690 -29.72 13.44 26.66
CA MET A 690 -30.30 14.78 26.65
C MET A 690 -29.37 15.74 27.40
N PRO A 691 -28.92 16.86 26.80
CA PRO A 691 -28.12 17.84 27.52
C PRO A 691 -28.94 18.55 28.61
N CYS A 692 -28.27 18.98 29.69
CA CYS A 692 -28.90 19.88 30.67
C CYS A 692 -29.21 21.26 30.06
N SER A 693 -30.09 22.02 30.71
CA SER A 693 -30.49 23.39 30.33
C SER A 693 -29.29 24.28 30.03
N ASP A 694 -28.29 24.20 30.89
CA ASP A 694 -27.12 25.05 30.91
C ASP A 694 -26.24 24.78 29.70
N LEU A 695 -25.95 23.51 29.42
CA LEU A 695 -25.19 23.08 28.25
C LEU A 695 -25.91 23.39 26.93
N LEU A 696 -27.25 23.28 26.91
CA LEU A 696 -28.07 23.65 25.76
C LEU A 696 -28.05 25.18 25.52
N ASN A 697 -28.21 25.99 26.57
CA ASN A 697 -28.17 27.44 26.48
C ASN A 697 -26.77 27.94 26.06
N THR A 698 -25.70 27.35 26.60
CA THR A 698 -24.33 27.63 26.14
C THR A 698 -24.13 27.22 24.68
N ALA A 699 -24.72 26.13 24.20
CA ALA A 699 -24.65 25.76 22.78
C ALA A 699 -25.34 26.79 21.87
N LYS A 700 -26.54 27.28 22.25
CA LYS A 700 -27.27 28.32 21.50
C LYS A 700 -26.51 29.65 21.44
N LEU A 701 -25.99 30.07 22.59
CA LEU A 701 -25.18 31.29 22.69
C LEU A 701 -23.90 31.17 21.85
N LEU A 702 -23.26 30.01 21.90
CA LEU A 702 -22.07 29.71 21.11
C LEU A 702 -22.33 29.78 19.60
N GLU A 703 -23.40 29.15 19.06
CA GLU A 703 -23.74 29.28 17.63
C GLU A 703 -23.98 30.75 17.25
N THR A 704 -24.69 31.50 18.09
CA THR A 704 -24.96 32.94 17.88
C THR A 704 -23.67 33.76 17.80
N LEU A 705 -22.79 33.62 18.79
CA LEU A 705 -21.51 34.33 18.84
C LEU A 705 -20.56 33.85 17.73
N PHE A 706 -20.60 32.57 17.37
CA PHE A 706 -19.81 31.99 16.28
C PHE A 706 -20.18 32.60 14.92
N LEU A 707 -21.49 32.71 14.62
CA LEU A 707 -21.98 33.36 13.40
C LEU A 707 -21.58 34.85 13.36
N ILE A 708 -21.68 35.57 14.48
CA ILE A 708 -21.26 36.98 14.58
C ILE A 708 -19.74 37.11 14.39
N PHE A 709 -18.93 36.23 15.00
CA PHE A 709 -17.47 36.32 14.99
C PHE A 709 -16.83 35.90 13.64
N HIS A 710 -17.54 35.11 12.83
CA HIS A 710 -17.03 34.59 11.55
C HIS A 710 -17.72 35.11 10.29
N GLY A 711 -18.97 35.60 10.41
CA GLY A 711 -19.82 35.94 9.27
C GLY A 711 -20.36 34.70 8.55
N SER A 712 -21.26 34.92 7.59
CA SER A 712 -21.95 33.86 6.82
C SER A 712 -21.01 33.03 5.94
N ASP A 713 -20.01 33.66 5.32
CA ASP A 713 -19.33 33.11 4.14
C ASP A 713 -17.86 32.71 4.36
N SER A 714 -17.26 33.03 5.50
CA SER A 714 -15.83 32.75 5.72
C SER A 714 -15.49 32.32 7.16
N LEU A 715 -14.20 32.20 7.48
CA LEU A 715 -13.71 32.07 8.86
C LEU A 715 -12.80 33.26 9.09
N ASN A 716 -13.04 34.01 10.18
CA ASN A 716 -12.09 34.98 10.69
C ASN A 716 -10.70 34.31 10.82
N LYS A 717 -9.66 34.97 10.30
CA LYS A 717 -8.29 34.43 10.16
C LYS A 717 -7.36 34.81 11.32
N GLU A 718 -7.87 35.47 12.36
CA GLU A 718 -7.09 35.88 13.52
C GLU A 718 -6.42 34.71 14.26
N PRO A 719 -5.29 34.94 14.97
CA PRO A 719 -4.72 33.95 15.85
C PRO A 719 -5.60 33.70 17.09
N ASN A 720 -5.56 32.46 17.60
CA ASN A 720 -6.24 32.03 18.83
C ASN A 720 -7.78 32.11 18.83
N ILE A 721 -8.44 32.03 17.65
CA ILE A 721 -9.90 31.97 17.45
C ILE A 721 -10.64 31.21 18.57
N PHE A 722 -10.22 29.97 18.84
CA PHE A 722 -10.85 29.10 19.83
C PHE A 722 -10.88 29.69 21.25
N LYS A 723 -9.79 30.36 21.66
CA LYS A 723 -9.69 30.98 22.97
C LYS A 723 -10.54 32.25 23.01
N LYS A 724 -10.41 33.11 21.99
CA LYS A 724 -11.23 34.33 21.87
C LYS A 724 -12.73 34.03 21.89
N LEU A 725 -13.18 33.00 21.17
CA LEU A 725 -14.58 32.61 21.16
C LEU A 725 -15.00 31.96 22.50
N ALA A 726 -14.14 31.18 23.15
CA ALA A 726 -14.41 30.66 24.49
C ALA A 726 -14.48 31.77 25.55
N GLU A 727 -13.63 32.78 25.44
CA GLU A 727 -13.60 33.99 26.26
C GLU A 727 -14.89 34.80 26.02
N GLN A 728 -15.26 35.10 24.78
CA GLN A 728 -16.53 35.76 24.43
C GLN A 728 -17.77 34.99 24.93
N VAL A 729 -17.78 33.66 24.82
CA VAL A 729 -18.90 32.86 25.38
C VAL A 729 -18.91 32.93 26.91
N LYS A 730 -17.75 32.85 27.58
CA LYS A 730 -17.65 33.05 29.04
C LYS A 730 -18.14 34.43 29.48
N GLU A 731 -17.82 35.48 28.73
CA GLU A 731 -18.21 36.88 29.01
C GLU A 731 -19.70 37.14 28.80
N ASN A 732 -20.34 36.44 27.86
CA ASN A 732 -21.76 36.60 27.54
C ASN A 732 -22.66 35.54 28.23
N LEU A 733 -22.09 34.61 28.98
CA LEU A 733 -22.85 33.64 29.77
C LEU A 733 -23.37 34.30 31.06
N PRO A 734 -24.65 34.05 31.46
CA PRO A 734 -25.13 34.45 32.78
C PRO A 734 -24.29 33.82 33.89
N ASN A 735 -23.97 34.60 34.93
CA ASN A 735 -23.18 34.17 36.10
C ASN A 735 -23.73 32.92 36.83
N SER A 736 -25.00 32.55 36.58
CA SER A 736 -25.63 31.34 37.10
C SER A 736 -25.23 30.05 36.36
N ILE A 737 -24.70 30.13 35.14
CA ILE A 737 -24.35 28.98 34.30
C ILE A 737 -22.84 28.68 34.44
N GLN A 738 -22.51 27.56 35.10
CA GLN A 738 -21.11 27.13 35.28
C GLN A 738 -20.80 25.88 34.45
N ILE A 739 -20.15 26.07 33.29
CA ILE A 739 -19.67 24.97 32.45
C ILE A 739 -18.14 24.87 32.53
N PRO A 740 -17.57 23.69 32.83
CA PRO A 740 -16.12 23.50 32.86
C PRO A 740 -15.46 23.88 31.52
N GLU A 741 -14.31 24.52 31.58
CA GLU A 741 -13.62 25.04 30.39
C GLU A 741 -13.30 23.97 29.35
N GLU A 742 -12.91 22.75 29.78
CA GLU A 742 -12.69 21.62 28.88
C GLU A 742 -13.97 21.16 28.15
N VAL A 743 -15.14 21.35 28.75
CA VAL A 743 -16.45 21.04 28.16
C VAL A 743 -16.82 22.13 27.15
N LEU A 744 -16.63 23.41 27.51
CA LEU A 744 -16.85 24.55 26.61
C LEU A 744 -15.94 24.49 25.38
N LEU A 745 -14.63 24.27 25.57
CA LEU A 745 -13.68 24.08 24.47
C LEU A 745 -14.05 22.87 23.61
N CYS A 746 -14.64 21.82 24.20
CA CYS A 746 -15.15 20.66 23.50
C CYS A 746 -16.57 20.84 22.91
N LEU A 747 -17.25 21.95 23.17
CA LEU A 747 -18.48 22.38 22.48
C LEU A 747 -18.13 23.21 21.23
N ILE A 748 -17.07 24.03 21.35
CA ILE A 748 -16.48 24.82 20.26
C ILE A 748 -15.78 23.91 19.24
N ASN A 749 -15.01 22.91 19.70
CA ASN A 749 -14.24 22.03 18.81
C ASN A 749 -15.09 21.30 17.75
N PRO A 750 -16.26 20.70 18.07
CA PRO A 750 -17.16 20.07 17.09
C PRO A 750 -17.73 21.03 16.05
N LEU A 751 -18.13 22.25 16.45
CA LEU A 751 -18.62 23.28 15.52
C LEU A 751 -17.51 23.68 14.55
N PHE A 752 -16.33 23.99 15.08
CA PHE A 752 -15.15 24.29 14.27
C PHE A 752 -14.67 23.08 13.46
N LEU A 753 -14.82 21.83 13.95
CA LEU A 753 -14.55 20.59 13.21
C LEU A 753 -15.57 20.35 12.10
N ARG A 754 -16.80 20.87 12.22
CA ARG A 754 -17.87 20.77 11.22
C ARG A 754 -17.65 21.79 10.10
N GLN A 755 -17.29 23.03 10.46
CA GLN A 755 -16.77 24.01 9.51
C GLN A 755 -15.44 23.56 8.88
N ILE A 756 -14.51 22.97 9.66
CA ILE A 756 -13.31 22.33 9.13
C ILE A 756 -13.71 21.19 8.21
N LEU A 757 -14.64 20.29 8.51
CA LEU A 757 -14.98 19.19 7.59
C LEU A 757 -15.55 19.72 6.26
N ASN A 758 -16.34 20.80 6.30
CA ASN A 758 -16.84 21.47 5.10
C ASN A 758 -15.74 22.24 4.34
N LYS A 759 -14.83 22.96 5.03
CA LYS A 759 -13.73 23.75 4.45
C LYS A 759 -12.42 22.96 4.25
N PHE A 760 -12.24 21.76 4.79
CA PHE A 760 -11.07 20.88 4.62
C PHE A 760 -11.32 19.79 3.58
N ILE A 761 -12.55 19.58 3.12
CA ILE A 761 -12.73 19.02 1.77
C ILE A 761 -12.13 19.99 0.74
N LEU A 762 -12.17 21.30 0.99
CA LEU A 762 -11.48 22.33 0.19
C LEU A 762 -9.97 22.50 0.56
N VAL A 763 -9.58 22.45 1.84
CA VAL A 763 -8.21 22.78 2.30
C VAL A 763 -7.29 21.55 2.52
N LYS A 764 -7.79 20.38 2.92
CA LYS A 764 -6.95 19.16 3.08
C LYS A 764 -6.58 18.51 1.74
N TYR A 765 -7.26 18.89 0.66
CA TYR A 765 -6.81 18.62 -0.70
C TYR A 765 -5.67 19.56 -1.14
N PHE A 766 -5.55 20.75 -0.53
CA PHE A 766 -4.50 21.74 -0.83
C PHE A 766 -3.33 21.79 0.15
N GLN A 767 -3.37 21.08 1.28
CA GLN A 767 -2.23 20.97 2.23
C GLN A 767 -2.01 19.53 2.75
N GLN A 768 -1.55 18.64 1.87
CA GLN A 768 -0.89 17.40 2.30
C GLN A 768 0.59 17.68 2.65
N PRO A 769 1.05 17.45 3.90
CA PRO A 769 2.44 17.66 4.31
C PRO A 769 3.40 16.56 3.81
N LYS A 770 3.19 16.03 2.60
CA LYS A 770 4.09 15.11 1.90
C LYS A 770 5.45 15.73 1.57
N TYR A 771 5.57 17.05 1.72
CA TYR A 771 6.77 17.85 1.39
C TYR A 771 7.38 18.62 2.58
N LYS A 772 6.74 18.66 3.77
CA LYS A 772 7.30 19.39 4.92
C LYS A 772 8.22 18.54 5.82
N PHE A 773 8.12 17.21 5.76
CA PHE A 773 9.02 16.32 6.49
C PHE A 773 10.41 16.17 5.83
N MET A 774 10.53 16.40 4.51
CA MET A 774 11.85 16.37 3.83
C MET A 774 12.64 17.68 4.01
N ALA A 775 11.97 18.84 4.15
CA ALA A 775 12.66 20.10 4.44
C ALA A 775 13.25 20.16 5.86
N ASN A 776 12.59 19.54 6.85
CA ASN A 776 13.07 19.54 8.25
C ASN A 776 14.07 18.41 8.58
N LEU A 777 14.36 17.50 7.65
CA LEU A 777 15.43 16.50 7.81
C LEU A 777 16.80 16.99 7.31
N GLU A 778 16.85 17.94 6.37
CA GLU A 778 18.11 18.53 5.88
C GLU A 778 18.73 19.56 6.85
N ILE A 779 17.93 20.11 7.77
CA ILE A 779 18.40 21.12 8.74
C ILE A 779 18.98 20.47 10.01
N ASN A 780 18.50 19.29 10.41
CA ASN A 780 18.95 18.60 11.64
C ASN A 780 20.12 17.61 11.45
N LEU A 781 20.73 17.55 10.26
CA LEU A 781 21.92 16.71 9.98
C LEU A 781 23.16 17.52 9.57
N LYS A 782 23.14 18.86 9.73
CA LYS A 782 24.30 19.74 9.49
C LYS A 782 24.79 20.51 10.72
N CYS A 783 24.13 20.40 11.87
CA CYS A 783 24.59 20.95 13.15
C CYS A 783 24.88 19.81 14.14
N GLY A 784 26.03 19.16 13.90
CA GLY A 784 26.53 18.03 14.68
C GLY A 784 28.00 17.75 14.35
N HIS A 785 28.79 18.81 14.14
CA HIS A 785 30.24 18.70 14.08
C HIS A 785 30.80 18.61 15.51
N TYR A 786 31.23 17.41 15.91
CA TYR A 786 32.44 17.13 16.70
C TYR A 786 32.78 15.64 16.59
#